data_AF-A0A3M6RRQ9-F1
#
_entry.id   AF-A0A3M6RRQ9-F1
#
_cell.length_a   1.000
_cell.length_b   1.000
_cell.length_c   1.000
_cell.angle_alpha   90.00
_cell.angle_beta   90.00
_cell.angle_gamma   90.00
#
_symmetry.space_group_name_H-M   'P 1'
#
loop_
_entity.id
_entity.type
_entity.pdbx_description
1 polymer ?
#
loop_
_entity_poly.entity_id
_entity_poly.type
_entity_poly.pdbx_seq_one_letter_code
_entity_poly.pdbx_strand_id
1 'polypeptide(L)'
;MRFLILRILTHSELGMFHEYRRQGKEGSKQRAINFDWDVVDRVFPAAKDSDLIEMTLRYDTDKGIGEARQWLKRQDKNWRMEGNCPTDKCYHFVSPGCLFAMEIEAGSSPAVGSWAVFPAEHQVTKAVLADGESSRLAKSAMIALYDEEGGRTWRTLSEARPDLFTAPKMTSSEVPPYVKALQNGVELPPNPSRLVQMLAAVGHTMPSAVADLVDNAISADATEIAITFGRPDGGHGRWMTIADNGRGMDSATLAEAMRIGSSSEYEGNSLGKYGYGLKGASWSQAKVFTVVTKSDGAQASHLTWDVDDMDGWIAKSNPLEQWEQKATALGNHGTVVLWKDMRPPQTMPTARGLDPYSSEVMLLERHLALVFHRFLEAKAAGRKKVTITINGLRVEPNNPVGHPLASSYDVKTIRIPTESEDGKVFVQAFLLPTEDEIAEYHKNEGADKARRALELIGLHGKRNETQGLFIYRHDRLIKWGGWHQMWETNDEKTKLARVVVDFDKVLDDAFKINISKQIVQLPMQVQTEIKTLASVARKDSQKKYRKPRQSSCTLPATPSASRNTGNSGGAANGTGSTTSTPVTAGTPSTSPSPSPRIGVKEVKTDKFMWKVTKGLTGSVDIQVSELNPSLSALVKQLQSDPQALAHLAAFLGKLDEAEVQKQLMSGSDS
;
A
#
# COMPACT_ATOMS: atom_id res chain seq x y z
N MET A 1 3.16 23.37 10.90
CA MET A 1 1.87 22.85 10.37
C MET A 1 0.73 23.50 11.15
N ARG A 2 -0.22 24.17 10.48
CA ARG A 2 -1.36 24.83 11.14
C ARG A 2 -2.64 23.99 11.02
N PHE A 3 -3.34 23.82 12.12
CA PHE A 3 -4.58 23.04 12.20
C PHE A 3 -5.69 23.84 12.88
N LEU A 4 -6.93 23.59 12.45
CA LEU A 4 -8.14 24.04 13.12
C LEU A 4 -8.84 22.84 13.72
N ILE A 5 -8.91 22.81 15.04
CA ILE A 5 -9.55 21.76 15.81
C ILE A 5 -10.91 22.26 16.25
N LEU A 6 -11.95 21.49 15.91
CA LEU A 6 -13.33 21.80 16.24
C LEU A 6 -13.88 20.70 17.15
N ARG A 7 -14.57 21.09 18.22
CA ARG A 7 -15.22 20.15 19.13
C ARG A 7 -16.56 20.69 19.60
N ILE A 8 -17.57 19.83 19.65
CA ILE A 8 -18.84 20.16 20.31
C ILE A 8 -18.72 19.78 21.79
N LEU A 9 -18.82 20.78 22.66
CA LEU A 9 -18.60 20.61 24.09
C LEU A 9 -19.76 19.85 24.76
N THR A 10 -19.39 18.90 25.61
CA THR A 10 -20.31 18.07 26.40
C THR A 10 -20.33 18.50 27.87
N HIS A 11 -21.34 18.07 28.64
CA HIS A 11 -21.48 18.43 30.06
C HIS A 11 -20.23 18.16 30.91
N SER A 12 -19.45 17.12 30.60
CA SER A 12 -18.26 16.75 31.38
C SER A 12 -17.09 17.74 31.19
N GLU A 13 -17.08 18.48 30.09
CA GLU A 13 -15.96 19.37 29.70
C GLU A 13 -16.18 20.81 30.15
N LEU A 14 -17.44 21.20 30.33
CA LEU A 14 -17.81 22.56 30.75
C LEU A 14 -17.30 22.92 32.16
N GLY A 15 -16.93 21.92 32.96
CA GLY A 15 -16.29 22.14 34.26
C GLY A 15 -14.97 22.90 34.17
N MET A 16 -14.32 22.95 33.00
CA MET A 16 -13.15 23.83 32.75
C MET A 16 -13.46 25.31 33.03
N PHE A 17 -14.68 25.78 32.71
CA PHE A 17 -15.08 27.18 32.86
C PHE A 17 -15.57 27.45 34.29
N HIS A 18 -14.99 28.44 34.98
CA HIS A 18 -15.38 28.75 36.36
C HIS A 18 -16.82 29.27 36.46
N GLU A 19 -17.26 30.12 35.52
CA GLU A 19 -18.62 30.66 35.50
C GLU A 19 -19.70 29.58 35.37
N TYR A 20 -19.45 28.52 34.59
CA TYR A 20 -20.36 27.37 34.49
C TYR A 20 -20.54 26.67 35.85
N ARG A 21 -19.46 26.54 36.61
CA ARG A 21 -19.48 25.98 37.98
C ARG A 21 -20.19 26.89 38.97
N ARG A 22 -19.96 28.21 38.88
CA ARG A 22 -20.61 29.20 39.75
C ARG A 22 -22.13 29.20 39.61
N GLN A 23 -22.64 28.85 38.43
CA GLN A 23 -24.07 28.71 38.17
C GLN A 23 -24.67 27.40 38.70
N GLY A 24 -23.88 26.53 39.34
CA GLY A 24 -24.35 25.24 39.87
C GLY A 24 -24.73 24.22 38.80
N LYS A 25 -24.33 24.44 37.55
CA LYS A 25 -24.65 23.57 36.39
C LYS A 25 -23.69 22.37 36.25
N GLU A 26 -22.77 22.21 37.19
CA GLU A 26 -21.69 21.23 37.12
C GLU A 26 -22.21 19.79 37.33
N GLY A 27 -22.10 18.95 36.30
CA GLY A 27 -22.39 17.52 36.38
C GLY A 27 -21.16 16.64 36.59
N SER A 28 -19.94 17.20 36.52
CA SER A 28 -18.68 16.45 36.60
C SER A 28 -17.53 17.31 37.15
N LYS A 29 -16.68 16.70 37.98
CA LYS A 29 -15.47 17.33 38.56
C LYS A 29 -14.32 17.54 37.57
N GLN A 30 -14.48 17.13 36.31
CA GLN A 30 -13.47 17.33 35.27
C GLN A 30 -13.23 18.82 34.98
N ARG A 31 -11.97 19.20 34.77
CA ARG A 31 -11.50 20.58 34.51
C ARG A 31 -10.66 20.65 33.23
N ALA A 32 -11.11 19.93 32.21
CA ALA A 32 -10.36 19.74 30.99
C ALA A 32 -11.30 19.48 29.82
N ILE A 33 -10.88 19.85 28.62
CA ILE A 33 -11.54 19.47 27.37
C ILE A 33 -10.93 18.15 26.89
N ASN A 34 -11.75 17.17 26.52
CA ASN A 34 -11.23 15.91 25.98
C ASN A 34 -10.82 16.10 24.52
N PHE A 35 -9.73 15.45 24.16
CA PHE A 35 -9.19 15.40 22.82
C PHE A 35 -9.16 13.94 22.37
N ASP A 36 -9.77 13.70 21.21
CA ASP A 36 -9.83 12.36 20.62
C ASP A 36 -8.43 11.97 20.13
N TRP A 37 -8.07 10.71 20.31
CA TRP A 37 -6.69 10.24 20.12
C TRP A 37 -6.24 10.28 18.67
N ASP A 38 -7.15 10.02 17.74
CA ASP A 38 -6.92 10.10 16.30
C ASP A 38 -6.72 11.54 15.82
N VAL A 39 -7.39 12.51 16.48
CA VAL A 39 -7.18 13.94 16.26
C VAL A 39 -5.79 14.37 16.76
N VAL A 40 -5.39 13.94 17.95
CA VAL A 40 -4.06 14.26 18.49
C VAL A 40 -2.95 13.61 17.67
N ASP A 41 -3.09 12.33 17.30
CA ASP A 41 -2.13 11.63 16.43
C ASP A 41 -1.96 12.32 15.07
N ARG A 42 -3.04 12.93 14.55
CA ARG A 42 -3.01 13.69 13.29
C ARG A 42 -2.30 15.03 13.41
N VAL A 43 -2.58 15.77 14.48
CA VAL A 43 -2.07 17.14 14.69
C VAL A 43 -0.64 17.12 15.23
N PHE A 44 -0.36 16.20 16.16
CA PHE A 44 0.90 16.05 16.86
C PHE A 44 1.45 14.62 16.70
N PRO A 45 1.88 14.21 15.49
CA PRO A 45 2.33 12.84 15.22
C PRO A 45 3.55 12.41 16.04
N ALA A 46 4.31 13.34 16.63
CA ALA A 46 5.45 13.09 17.50
C ALA A 46 5.07 12.92 19.00
N ALA A 47 3.80 13.08 19.37
CA ALA A 47 3.34 13.03 20.76
C ALA A 47 3.43 11.65 21.44
N LYS A 48 3.99 10.62 20.80
CA LYS A 48 4.17 9.31 21.45
C LYS A 48 5.40 9.27 22.37
N ASP A 49 6.37 10.15 22.15
CA ASP A 49 7.60 10.18 22.96
C ASP A 49 7.42 10.95 24.28
N SER A 50 6.22 11.50 24.52
CA SER A 50 5.86 12.22 25.74
C SER A 50 4.36 12.10 26.03
N ASP A 51 3.97 11.79 27.26
CA ASP A 51 2.56 11.85 27.71
C ASP A 51 2.04 13.30 27.89
N LEU A 52 2.83 14.28 27.49
CA LEU A 52 2.59 15.70 27.65
C LEU A 52 2.98 16.48 26.38
N ILE A 53 2.05 17.24 25.82
CA ILE A 53 2.30 18.19 24.74
C ILE A 53 2.10 19.60 25.31
N GLU A 54 3.17 20.39 25.34
CA GLU A 54 3.12 21.75 25.86
C GLU A 54 2.66 22.74 24.80
N MET A 55 1.82 23.68 25.21
CA MET A 55 1.21 24.66 24.32
C MET A 55 1.15 26.05 24.98
N THR A 56 1.27 27.08 24.15
CA THR A 56 1.02 28.47 24.53
C THR A 56 -0.18 28.97 23.74
N LEU A 57 -1.29 29.24 24.43
CA LEU A 57 -2.58 29.48 23.80
C LEU A 57 -3.17 30.83 24.20
N ARG A 58 -3.62 31.58 23.20
CA ARG A 58 -4.42 32.80 23.34
C ARG A 58 -5.91 32.49 23.47
N TYR A 59 -6.63 33.21 24.32
CA TYR A 59 -8.05 32.95 24.60
C TYR A 59 -8.80 34.21 25.08
N ASP A 60 -10.13 34.12 25.18
CA ASP A 60 -10.97 35.23 25.63
C ASP A 60 -10.90 35.52 27.13
N THR A 61 -10.86 36.80 27.47
CA THR A 61 -10.97 37.30 28.84
C THR A 61 -11.91 38.50 28.89
N ASP A 62 -12.34 38.89 30.09
CA ASP A 62 -13.17 40.10 30.27
C ASP A 62 -12.43 41.39 29.85
N LYS A 63 -11.10 41.33 29.68
CA LYS A 63 -10.23 42.46 29.31
C LYS A 63 -9.72 42.40 27.86
N GLY A 64 -10.22 41.47 27.04
CA GLY A 64 -9.72 41.22 25.68
C GLY A 64 -9.06 39.86 25.57
N ILE A 65 -7.90 39.76 24.89
CA ILE A 65 -7.19 38.48 24.71
C ILE A 65 -6.19 38.25 25.84
N GLY A 66 -6.30 37.10 26.50
CA GLY A 66 -5.30 36.58 27.42
C GLY A 66 -4.43 35.52 26.74
N GLU A 67 -3.29 35.22 27.36
CA GLU A 67 -2.38 34.15 26.94
C GLU A 67 -2.01 33.30 28.16
N ALA A 68 -2.07 31.97 28.00
CA ALA A 68 -1.75 31.04 29.07
C ALA A 68 -1.03 29.79 28.55
N ARG A 69 -0.10 29.27 29.37
CA ARG A 69 0.49 27.96 29.15
C ARG A 69 -0.54 26.88 29.46
N GLN A 70 -0.75 26.01 28.49
CA GLN A 70 -1.71 24.89 28.53
C GLN A 70 -0.99 23.63 28.05
N TRP A 71 -1.55 22.45 28.30
CA TRP A 71 -0.96 21.20 27.84
C TRP A 71 -2.00 20.14 27.54
N LEU A 72 -1.71 19.28 26.57
CA LEU A 72 -2.44 18.03 26.39
C LEU A 72 -1.73 16.95 27.20
N LYS A 73 -2.46 16.32 28.13
CA LYS A 73 -1.98 15.18 28.92
C LYS A 73 -2.70 13.91 28.50
N ARG A 74 -1.95 12.84 28.28
CA ARG A 74 -2.52 11.53 27.93
C ARG A 74 -3.12 10.84 29.17
N GLN A 75 -4.34 10.34 29.03
CA GLN A 75 -5.03 9.50 30.02
C GLN A 75 -5.65 8.29 29.30
N ASP A 76 -5.00 7.13 29.44
CA ASP A 76 -5.30 5.91 28.68
C ASP A 76 -5.23 6.13 27.16
N LYS A 77 -6.39 6.03 26.49
CA LYS A 77 -6.53 6.27 25.06
C LYS A 77 -6.84 7.72 24.76
N ASN A 78 -7.35 8.53 25.69
CA ASN A 78 -7.81 9.88 25.38
C ASN A 78 -6.81 10.94 25.86
N TRP A 79 -6.82 12.10 25.23
CA TRP A 79 -6.04 13.25 25.67
C TRP A 79 -6.94 14.26 26.37
N ARG A 80 -6.37 15.03 27.28
CA ARG A 80 -7.08 16.10 27.99
C ARG A 80 -6.29 17.38 27.94
N MET A 81 -6.94 18.46 27.51
CA MET A 81 -6.36 19.80 27.55
C MET A 81 -6.56 20.40 28.94
N GLU A 82 -5.45 20.69 29.61
CA GLU A 82 -5.36 21.20 30.97
C GLU A 82 -4.51 22.48 31.01
N GLY A 83 -4.44 23.12 32.18
CA GLY A 83 -3.54 24.25 32.46
C GLY A 83 -4.21 25.63 32.49
N ASN A 84 -5.41 25.77 31.92
CA ASN A 84 -6.20 27.00 32.04
C ASN A 84 -7.65 26.69 32.42
N CYS A 85 -8.17 27.38 33.45
CA CYS A 85 -9.55 27.31 33.89
C CYS A 85 -10.08 28.76 34.01
N PRO A 86 -10.56 29.36 32.90
CA PRO A 86 -10.88 30.78 32.87
C PRO A 86 -11.95 31.14 33.90
N THR A 87 -11.75 32.28 34.55
CA THR A 87 -12.64 32.84 35.58
C THR A 87 -13.52 33.98 35.07
N ASP A 88 -13.33 34.36 33.81
CA ASP A 88 -13.93 35.50 33.15
C ASP A 88 -15.44 35.32 32.93
N LYS A 89 -16.18 36.42 33.11
CA LYS A 89 -17.64 36.47 32.98
C LYS A 89 -18.10 36.29 31.53
N CYS A 90 -17.24 36.56 30.55
CA CYS A 90 -17.53 36.33 29.14
C CYS A 90 -18.00 34.90 28.84
N TYR A 91 -17.61 33.90 29.66
CA TYR A 91 -18.03 32.50 29.51
C TYR A 91 -19.37 32.15 30.18
N HIS A 92 -20.16 33.13 30.63
CA HIS A 92 -21.45 32.88 31.29
C HIS A 92 -22.44 32.07 30.42
N PHE A 93 -22.35 32.22 29.09
CA PHE A 93 -23.22 31.57 28.11
C PHE A 93 -22.94 30.07 27.91
N VAL A 94 -21.80 29.57 28.40
CA VAL A 94 -21.33 28.23 28.07
C VAL A 94 -22.35 27.17 28.52
N SER A 95 -22.75 26.33 27.58
CA SER A 95 -23.72 25.24 27.77
C SER A 95 -23.35 24.05 26.86
N PRO A 96 -23.94 22.86 27.08
CA PRO A 96 -23.72 21.74 26.17
C PRO A 96 -24.12 22.12 24.74
N GLY A 97 -23.36 21.62 23.75
CA GLY A 97 -23.57 21.97 22.36
C GLY A 97 -22.82 23.22 21.88
N CYS A 98 -22.13 23.95 22.78
CA CYS A 98 -21.22 25.02 22.35
C CYS A 98 -20.09 24.48 21.48
N LEU A 99 -19.70 25.26 20.48
CA LEU A 99 -18.56 24.95 19.62
C LEU A 99 -17.29 25.48 20.26
N PHE A 100 -16.35 24.58 20.55
CA PHE A 100 -14.97 24.91 20.84
C PHE A 100 -14.18 24.88 19.54
N ALA A 101 -13.52 25.99 19.20
CA ALA A 101 -12.65 26.10 18.03
C ALA A 101 -11.24 26.50 18.49
N MET A 102 -10.23 25.76 18.03
CA MET A 102 -8.84 26.01 18.36
C MET A 102 -7.97 26.00 17.11
N GLU A 103 -7.25 27.08 16.88
CA GLU A 103 -6.18 27.16 15.88
C GLU A 103 -4.85 26.84 16.55
N ILE A 104 -4.07 25.95 15.95
CA ILE A 104 -2.79 25.50 16.54
C ILE A 104 -1.71 25.32 15.48
N GLU A 105 -0.53 25.86 15.75
CA GLU A 105 0.69 25.57 15.02
C GLU A 105 1.47 24.45 15.71
N ALA A 106 1.33 23.24 15.19
CA ALA A 106 1.89 22.01 15.77
C ALA A 106 3.35 21.72 15.36
N GLY A 107 3.98 22.64 14.61
CA GLY A 107 5.37 22.47 14.13
C GLY A 107 6.44 22.89 15.14
N SER A 108 6.06 23.59 16.22
CA SER A 108 6.96 24.08 17.25
C SER A 108 6.73 23.34 18.58
N SER A 109 7.76 23.35 19.43
CA SER A 109 7.65 22.89 20.83
C SER A 109 8.15 24.01 21.75
N PRO A 110 7.29 24.62 22.59
CA PRO A 110 5.85 24.38 22.73
C PRO A 110 5.07 24.79 21.47
N ALA A 111 3.91 24.16 21.25
CA ALA A 111 3.03 24.52 20.15
C ALA A 111 2.31 25.85 20.46
N VAL A 112 2.08 26.70 19.44
CA VAL A 112 1.52 28.04 19.64
C VAL A 112 0.17 28.16 18.94
N GLY A 113 -0.82 28.76 19.59
CA GLY A 113 -2.16 28.84 19.02
C GLY A 113 -3.13 29.74 19.76
N SER A 114 -4.41 29.54 19.48
CA SER A 114 -5.53 30.27 20.06
C SER A 114 -6.77 29.40 20.12
N TRP A 115 -7.70 29.69 21.03
CA TRP A 115 -9.00 29.05 21.04
C TRP A 115 -10.12 30.01 21.48
N ALA A 116 -11.33 29.73 21.01
CA ALA A 116 -12.55 30.43 21.38
C ALA A 116 -13.72 29.45 21.54
N VAL A 117 -14.75 29.89 22.25
CA VAL A 117 -16.00 29.12 22.42
C VAL A 117 -17.15 29.94 21.87
N PHE A 118 -17.98 29.31 21.04
CA PHE A 118 -19.17 29.92 20.46
C PHE A 118 -20.43 29.23 20.99
N PRO A 119 -21.49 29.99 21.35
CA PRO A 119 -22.78 29.42 21.74
C PRO A 119 -23.35 28.48 20.68
N ALA A 120 -24.12 27.46 21.10
CA ALA A 120 -24.76 26.51 20.18
C ALA A 120 -25.63 27.21 19.11
N GLU A 121 -26.35 28.26 19.52
CA GLU A 121 -27.26 29.02 18.65
C GLU A 121 -26.58 30.12 17.82
N HIS A 122 -25.27 30.33 18.01
CA HIS A 122 -24.52 31.38 17.33
C HIS A 122 -24.44 31.13 15.81
N GLN A 123 -24.44 32.21 15.01
CA GLN A 123 -24.40 32.10 13.55
C GLN A 123 -23.16 31.33 13.06
N VAL A 124 -22.00 31.57 13.69
CA VAL A 124 -20.75 30.83 13.42
C VAL A 124 -20.92 29.33 13.67
N THR A 125 -21.48 28.94 14.82
CA THR A 125 -21.70 27.52 15.15
C THR A 125 -22.61 26.84 14.14
N LYS A 126 -23.72 27.50 13.77
CA LYS A 126 -24.65 26.99 12.76
C LYS A 126 -24.00 26.88 11.38
N ALA A 127 -23.22 27.89 10.97
CA ALA A 127 -22.50 27.88 9.70
C ALA A 127 -21.47 26.75 9.65
N VAL A 128 -20.67 26.58 10.70
CA VAL A 128 -19.69 25.48 10.81
C VAL A 128 -20.40 24.13 10.81
N LEU A 129 -21.50 23.94 11.53
CA LEU A 129 -22.20 22.64 11.51
C LEU A 129 -22.90 22.34 10.18
N ALA A 130 -23.27 23.36 9.40
CA ALA A 130 -23.90 23.21 8.09
C ALA A 130 -22.89 23.05 6.93
N ASP A 131 -21.61 23.36 7.14
CA ASP A 131 -20.59 23.24 6.10
C ASP A 131 -20.20 21.77 5.85
N GLY A 132 -19.95 21.44 4.58
CA GLY A 132 -19.50 20.12 4.17
C GLY A 132 -18.10 19.77 4.70
N GLU A 133 -17.22 20.77 4.84
CA GLU A 133 -15.85 20.64 5.38
C GLU A 133 -15.84 20.04 6.80
N SER A 134 -16.82 20.45 7.61
CA SER A 134 -17.02 20.07 9.01
C SER A 134 -18.15 19.05 9.22
N SER A 135 -18.70 18.47 8.15
CA SER A 135 -19.79 17.47 8.22
C SER A 135 -19.46 16.27 9.12
N ARG A 136 -18.18 15.92 9.25
CA ARG A 136 -17.70 14.85 10.15
C ARG A 136 -17.86 15.20 11.65
N LEU A 137 -17.92 16.49 12.01
CA LEU A 137 -18.05 16.95 13.39
C LEU A 137 -19.33 16.45 14.06
N ALA A 138 -20.43 16.34 13.31
CA ALA A 138 -21.69 15.82 13.82
C ALA A 138 -21.61 14.32 14.20
N LYS A 139 -20.73 13.55 13.55
CA LYS A 139 -20.58 12.11 13.77
C LYS A 139 -19.48 11.76 14.80
N SER A 140 -18.36 12.48 14.76
CA SER A 140 -17.19 12.20 15.59
C SER A 140 -17.08 13.10 16.83
N ALA A 141 -17.94 14.11 17.00
CA ALA A 141 -17.90 15.14 18.06
C ALA A 141 -16.63 16.02 18.09
N MET A 142 -15.54 15.59 17.44
CA MET A 142 -14.31 16.35 17.24
C MET A 142 -13.68 16.06 15.88
N ILE A 143 -13.10 17.08 15.26
CA ILE A 143 -12.31 16.97 14.04
C ILE A 143 -11.12 17.94 14.07
N ALA A 144 -10.06 17.61 13.33
CA ALA A 144 -9.01 18.56 12.98
C ALA A 144 -9.00 18.75 11.47
N LEU A 145 -9.00 20.00 11.02
CA LEU A 145 -8.90 20.42 9.64
C LEU A 145 -7.49 20.97 9.41
N TYR A 146 -6.85 20.58 8.32
CA TYR A 146 -5.55 21.11 7.91
C TYR A 146 -5.73 22.04 6.72
N ASP A 147 -5.32 23.30 6.87
CA ASP A 147 -5.23 24.28 5.78
C ASP A 147 -6.52 24.39 4.93
N GLU A 148 -6.48 24.05 3.65
CA GLU A 148 -7.63 24.13 2.74
C GLU A 148 -8.81 23.23 3.13
N GLU A 149 -8.61 22.18 3.95
CA GLU A 149 -9.69 21.31 4.42
C GLU A 149 -10.77 22.05 5.19
N GLY A 150 -10.44 23.21 5.77
CA GLY A 150 -11.37 24.04 6.53
C GLY A 150 -11.43 25.47 6.01
N GLY A 151 -11.09 25.74 4.75
CA GLY A 151 -10.90 27.10 4.25
C GLY A 151 -12.11 28.02 4.46
N ARG A 152 -13.35 27.52 4.35
CA ARG A 152 -14.56 28.30 4.66
C ARG A 152 -14.78 28.44 6.15
N THR A 153 -14.54 27.36 6.89
CA THR A 153 -14.65 27.34 8.35
C THR A 153 -13.69 28.36 8.99
N TRP A 154 -12.43 28.39 8.57
CA TRP A 154 -11.43 29.37 8.99
C TRP A 154 -11.84 30.80 8.68
N ARG A 155 -12.37 31.06 7.48
CA ARG A 155 -12.88 32.39 7.12
C ARG A 155 -14.02 32.81 8.04
N THR A 156 -14.98 31.93 8.28
CA THR A 156 -16.10 32.19 9.17
C THR A 156 -15.63 32.53 10.60
N LEU A 157 -14.63 31.79 11.10
CA LEU A 157 -14.04 32.03 12.42
C LEU A 157 -13.20 33.31 12.48
N SER A 158 -12.41 33.59 11.44
CA SER A 158 -11.56 34.78 11.34
C SER A 158 -12.38 36.06 11.12
N GLU A 159 -13.49 36.00 10.39
CA GLU A 159 -14.45 37.11 10.28
C GLU A 159 -15.11 37.41 11.62
N ALA A 160 -15.47 36.37 12.38
CA ALA A 160 -16.07 36.53 13.69
C ALA A 160 -15.06 37.00 14.75
N ARG A 161 -13.81 36.51 14.68
CA ARG A 161 -12.75 36.70 15.67
C ARG A 161 -11.36 36.81 15.01
N PRO A 162 -11.07 37.93 14.33
CA PRO A 162 -9.81 38.13 13.60
C PRO A 162 -8.59 38.25 14.53
N ASP A 163 -8.84 38.51 15.80
CA ASP A 163 -7.85 38.68 16.85
C ASP A 163 -7.30 37.33 17.37
N LEU A 164 -8.11 36.26 17.23
CA LEU A 164 -7.75 34.89 17.61
C LEU A 164 -7.46 34.00 16.40
N PHE A 165 -8.22 34.10 15.31
CA PHE A 165 -8.10 33.20 14.17
C PHE A 165 -7.56 33.91 12.94
N THR A 166 -6.60 33.29 12.28
CA THR A 166 -6.01 33.81 11.04
C THR A 166 -6.43 32.90 9.89
N ALA A 167 -7.35 33.37 9.05
CA ALA A 167 -7.68 32.64 7.83
C ALA A 167 -6.41 32.41 6.99
N PRO A 168 -6.22 31.21 6.41
CA PRO A 168 -5.15 30.99 5.44
C PRO A 168 -5.22 32.08 4.37
N LYS A 169 -4.08 32.71 4.06
CA LYS A 169 -3.99 33.61 2.91
C LYS A 169 -4.25 32.75 1.67
N MET A 170 -5.50 32.73 1.18
CA MET A 170 -5.65 32.63 -0.25
C MET A 170 -4.93 33.86 -0.77
N THR A 171 -3.86 33.66 -1.54
CA THR A 171 -3.38 34.72 -2.44
C THR A 171 -4.63 35.21 -3.13
N SER A 172 -5.08 36.42 -2.75
CA SER A 172 -6.08 37.12 -3.50
C SER A 172 -5.53 37.06 -4.90
N SER A 173 -6.26 36.39 -5.79
CA SER A 173 -6.03 36.57 -7.21
C SER A 173 -6.36 38.05 -7.44
N GLU A 174 -5.40 38.93 -7.15
CA GLU A 174 -5.27 40.14 -7.92
C GLU A 174 -5.37 39.64 -9.36
N VAL A 175 -6.36 40.18 -10.08
CA VAL A 175 -6.44 39.98 -11.52
C VAL A 175 -5.02 40.22 -12.01
N PRO A 176 -4.33 39.22 -12.61
CA PRO A 176 -2.96 39.43 -13.02
C PRO A 176 -2.94 40.71 -13.84
N PRO A 177 -2.04 41.67 -13.55
CA PRO A 177 -2.06 43.00 -14.15
C PRO A 177 -1.88 42.99 -15.68
N TYR A 178 -1.77 41.80 -16.26
CA TYR A 178 -1.35 41.53 -17.61
C TYR A 178 -2.31 40.58 -18.31
N VAL A 179 -3.58 40.96 -18.39
CA VAL A 179 -4.38 40.51 -19.54
C VAL A 179 -3.82 41.24 -20.75
N LYS A 180 -2.94 40.58 -21.51
CA LYS A 180 -2.52 41.08 -22.82
C LYS A 180 -3.75 41.08 -23.72
N ALA A 181 -4.33 42.27 -23.93
CA ALA A 181 -5.32 42.47 -24.98
C ALA A 181 -4.59 42.39 -26.32
N LEU A 182 -4.73 41.25 -26.99
CA LEU A 182 -4.32 41.07 -28.38
C LEU A 182 -5.40 41.67 -29.29
N GLN A 183 -5.05 42.06 -30.51
CA GLN A 183 -5.98 42.71 -31.45
C GLN A 183 -7.30 41.94 -31.68
N ASN A 184 -7.32 40.62 -31.45
CA ASN A 184 -8.50 39.76 -31.57
C ASN A 184 -8.82 38.94 -30.30
N GLY A 185 -8.34 39.32 -29.10
CA GLY A 185 -8.65 38.52 -27.91
C GLY A 185 -7.93 38.92 -26.63
N VAL A 186 -8.22 38.16 -25.58
CA VAL A 186 -7.71 38.34 -24.21
C VAL A 186 -7.02 37.04 -23.80
N GLU A 187 -5.75 37.13 -23.41
CA GLU A 187 -5.02 35.98 -22.87
C GLU A 187 -5.56 35.63 -21.47
N LEU A 188 -6.07 34.39 -21.32
CA LEU A 188 -6.66 33.88 -20.09
C LEU A 188 -5.87 32.66 -19.58
N PRO A 189 -4.64 32.85 -19.07
CA PRO A 189 -3.88 31.74 -18.53
C PRO A 189 -4.62 31.14 -17.33
N PRO A 190 -4.51 29.81 -17.12
CA PRO A 190 -5.09 29.20 -15.92
C PRO A 190 -4.48 29.81 -14.67
N ASN A 191 -5.31 30.05 -13.65
CA ASN A 191 -4.82 30.47 -12.34
C ASN A 191 -3.89 29.38 -11.77
N PRO A 192 -2.61 29.70 -11.47
CA PRO A 192 -1.62 28.69 -11.09
C PRO A 192 -2.00 27.87 -9.86
N SER A 193 -2.26 28.54 -8.74
CA SER A 193 -2.58 27.88 -7.47
C SER A 193 -3.85 27.04 -7.58
N ARG A 194 -4.90 27.53 -8.26
CA ARG A 194 -6.15 26.77 -8.44
C ARG A 194 -5.96 25.53 -9.31
N LEU A 195 -5.24 25.63 -10.41
CA LEU A 195 -5.00 24.48 -11.26
C LEU A 195 -4.16 23.44 -10.50
N VAL A 196 -3.13 23.85 -9.77
CA VAL A 196 -2.34 22.93 -8.94
C VAL A 196 -3.18 22.25 -7.86
N GLN A 197 -4.08 22.98 -7.18
CA GLN A 197 -5.00 22.38 -6.21
C GLN A 197 -5.90 21.33 -6.85
N MET A 198 -6.46 21.61 -8.03
CA MET A 198 -7.27 20.63 -8.78
C MET A 198 -6.46 19.38 -9.16
N LEU A 199 -5.20 19.57 -9.56
CA LEU A 199 -4.28 18.49 -9.87
C LEU A 199 -3.92 17.67 -8.60
N ALA A 200 -3.60 18.35 -7.50
CA ALA A 200 -3.27 17.72 -6.22
C ALA A 200 -4.41 16.84 -5.67
N ALA A 201 -5.67 17.21 -5.94
CA ALA A 201 -6.85 16.47 -5.51
C ALA A 201 -7.05 15.12 -6.23
N VAL A 202 -6.23 14.80 -7.24
CA VAL A 202 -6.32 13.55 -7.99
C VAL A 202 -5.75 12.40 -7.14
N GLY A 203 -6.60 11.76 -6.32
CA GLY A 203 -6.60 10.34 -5.93
C GLY A 203 -5.32 9.65 -5.41
N HIS A 204 -4.22 10.35 -5.17
CA HIS A 204 -2.96 9.74 -4.74
C HIS A 204 -2.92 9.57 -3.21
N THR A 205 -2.74 8.32 -2.77
CA THR A 205 -2.24 8.04 -1.42
C THR A 205 -0.73 8.25 -1.38
N MET A 206 -0.15 8.51 -0.21
CA MET A 206 1.30 8.65 -0.04
C MET A 206 2.09 7.49 -0.68
N PRO A 207 1.74 6.20 -0.45
CA PRO A 207 2.44 5.09 -1.10
C PRO A 207 2.35 5.11 -2.63
N SER A 208 1.19 5.46 -3.19
CA SER A 208 1.03 5.54 -4.65
C SER A 208 1.77 6.71 -5.29
N ALA A 209 1.85 7.85 -4.59
CA ALA A 209 2.61 9.01 -5.03
C ALA A 209 4.11 8.71 -5.06
N VAL A 210 4.63 8.08 -4.00
CA VAL A 210 6.03 7.64 -3.96
C VAL A 210 6.30 6.60 -5.05
N ALA A 211 5.38 5.66 -5.29
CA ALA A 211 5.51 4.67 -6.35
C ALA A 211 5.62 5.32 -7.75
N ASP A 212 4.91 6.42 -8.01
CA ASP A 212 5.07 7.15 -9.28
C ASP A 212 6.44 7.84 -9.43
N LEU A 213 7.06 8.27 -8.33
CA LEU A 213 8.44 8.77 -8.38
C LEU A 213 9.47 7.64 -8.55
N VAL A 214 9.23 6.49 -7.92
CA VAL A 214 10.03 5.27 -8.11
C VAL A 214 9.96 4.80 -9.57
N ASP A 215 8.79 4.88 -10.22
CA ASP A 215 8.64 4.58 -11.65
C ASP A 215 9.55 5.46 -12.53
N ASN A 216 9.66 6.75 -12.20
CA ASN A 216 10.52 7.68 -12.92
C ASN A 216 12.00 7.33 -12.72
N ALA A 217 12.40 7.00 -11.48
CA ALA A 217 13.76 6.56 -11.17
C ALA A 217 14.13 5.28 -11.95
N ILE A 218 13.25 4.27 -11.98
CA ILE A 218 13.45 3.04 -12.76
C ILE A 218 13.52 3.34 -14.27
N SER A 219 12.68 4.26 -14.75
CA SER A 219 12.71 4.70 -16.16
C SER A 219 13.98 5.47 -16.51
N ALA A 220 14.66 6.04 -15.51
CA ALA A 220 15.96 6.69 -15.59
C ALA A 220 17.15 5.71 -15.37
N ASP A 221 16.88 4.41 -15.38
CA ASP A 221 17.84 3.31 -15.19
C ASP A 221 18.51 3.26 -13.82
N ALA A 222 17.85 3.82 -12.78
CA ALA A 222 18.33 3.72 -11.41
C ALA A 222 18.36 2.26 -10.92
N THR A 223 19.46 1.89 -10.27
CA THR A 223 19.61 0.60 -9.55
C THR A 223 19.46 0.76 -8.05
N GLU A 224 19.58 1.99 -7.54
CA GLU A 224 19.46 2.33 -6.13
C GLU A 224 18.52 3.51 -5.97
N ILE A 225 17.53 3.35 -5.09
CA ILE A 225 16.55 4.36 -4.76
C ILE A 225 16.49 4.46 -3.23
N ALA A 226 16.83 5.63 -2.69
CA ALA A 226 16.83 5.92 -1.27
C ALA A 226 15.69 6.88 -0.94
N ILE A 227 14.76 6.41 -0.11
CA ILE A 227 13.66 7.21 0.41
C ILE A 227 13.99 7.59 1.84
N THR A 228 14.05 8.89 2.13
CA THR A 228 14.17 9.38 3.50
C THR A 228 12.88 10.08 3.87
N PHE A 229 12.19 9.58 4.90
CA PHE A 229 11.05 10.25 5.48
C PHE A 229 11.53 10.90 6.79
N GLY A 230 11.51 12.23 6.86
CA GLY A 230 11.87 12.94 8.08
C GLY A 230 10.81 12.77 9.16
N ARG A 231 11.23 12.59 10.42
CA ARG A 231 10.28 12.64 11.53
C ARG A 231 9.74 14.07 11.67
N PRO A 232 8.42 14.27 11.85
CA PRO A 232 7.81 15.60 11.89
C PRO A 232 8.35 16.56 12.97
N ASP A 233 8.93 16.02 14.04
CA ASP A 233 9.54 16.73 15.17
C ASP A 233 11.03 17.06 14.96
N GLY A 234 11.63 16.66 13.84
CA GLY A 234 13.05 16.89 13.54
C GLY A 234 13.45 18.33 13.19
N GLY A 235 12.63 19.33 13.53
CA GLY A 235 12.91 20.76 13.32
C GLY A 235 12.64 21.31 11.92
N HIS A 236 12.31 20.46 10.94
CA HIS A 236 12.02 20.86 9.55
C HIS A 236 10.59 20.52 9.11
N GLY A 237 9.69 20.26 10.08
CA GLY A 237 8.35 19.79 9.82
C GLY A 237 8.32 18.42 9.12
N ARG A 238 7.25 18.15 8.38
CA ARG A 238 7.04 16.88 7.67
C ARG A 238 7.60 16.99 6.25
N TRP A 239 8.62 16.21 5.94
CA TRP A 239 9.30 16.21 4.64
C TRP A 239 9.73 14.81 4.22
N MET A 240 9.93 14.59 2.92
CA MET A 240 10.42 13.32 2.38
C MET A 240 11.33 13.57 1.18
N THR A 241 12.40 12.80 1.05
CA THR A 241 13.20 12.75 -0.17
C THR A 241 13.07 11.40 -0.85
N ILE A 242 13.01 11.43 -2.17
CA ILE A 242 13.12 10.26 -3.04
C ILE A 242 14.35 10.51 -3.91
N ALA A 243 15.45 9.83 -3.59
CA ALA A 243 16.74 9.98 -4.27
C ALA A 243 17.03 8.74 -5.11
N ASP A 244 17.51 8.92 -6.34
CA ASP A 244 17.92 7.85 -7.24
C ASP A 244 19.31 8.07 -7.83
N ASN A 245 19.96 6.97 -8.21
CA ASN A 245 21.24 6.97 -8.92
C ASN A 245 21.08 6.81 -10.44
N GLY A 246 19.94 7.23 -11.01
CA GLY A 246 19.69 7.18 -12.45
C GLY A 246 20.55 8.19 -13.23
N ARG A 247 20.29 8.31 -14.53
CA ARG A 247 21.08 9.18 -15.45
C ARG A 247 21.06 10.68 -15.13
N GLY A 248 20.14 11.14 -14.28
CA GLY A 248 19.91 12.56 -14.03
C GLY A 248 19.40 13.33 -15.24
N MET A 249 19.37 14.65 -15.13
CA MET A 249 18.91 15.57 -16.19
C MET A 249 19.85 16.77 -16.31
N ASP A 250 19.94 17.32 -17.52
CA ASP A 250 20.47 18.68 -17.73
C ASP A 250 19.40 19.74 -17.41
N SER A 251 19.79 21.02 -17.42
CA SER A 251 18.87 22.11 -17.06
C SER A 251 17.67 22.24 -18.00
N ALA A 252 17.83 21.92 -19.29
CA ALA A 252 16.74 21.99 -20.26
C ALA A 252 15.71 20.86 -20.03
N THR A 253 16.20 19.64 -19.79
CA THR A 253 15.39 18.47 -19.47
C THR A 253 14.70 18.64 -18.12
N LEU A 254 15.37 19.22 -17.12
CA LEU A 254 14.77 19.58 -15.84
C LEU A 254 13.63 20.60 -16.02
N ALA A 255 13.85 21.65 -16.81
CA ALA A 255 12.82 22.66 -17.08
C ALA A 255 11.59 22.03 -17.76
N GLU A 256 11.80 21.13 -18.73
CA GLU A 256 10.69 20.42 -19.38
C GLU A 256 10.01 19.42 -18.44
N ALA A 257 10.77 18.69 -17.62
CA ALA A 257 10.20 17.80 -16.60
C ALA A 257 9.31 18.56 -15.60
N MET A 258 9.67 19.80 -15.27
CA MET A 258 8.91 20.68 -14.37
C MET A 258 7.73 21.38 -15.04
N ARG A 259 7.66 21.40 -16.39
CA ARG A 259 6.54 21.97 -17.15
C ARG A 259 5.28 21.11 -17.01
N ILE A 260 4.15 21.73 -16.71
CA ILE A 260 2.84 21.05 -16.65
C ILE A 260 2.38 20.70 -18.07
N GLY A 261 1.95 19.45 -18.28
CA GLY A 261 1.54 18.97 -19.60
C GLY A 261 2.71 18.80 -20.58
N SER A 262 3.91 18.49 -20.07
CA SER A 262 5.11 18.28 -20.87
C SER A 262 4.90 17.23 -21.97
N SER A 263 5.35 17.54 -23.18
CA SER A 263 5.27 16.66 -24.35
C SER A 263 6.43 15.67 -24.35
N SER A 264 6.45 14.76 -23.39
CA SER A 264 7.44 13.68 -23.40
C SER A 264 6.86 12.50 -24.20
N GLU A 265 7.28 12.36 -25.46
CA GLU A 265 7.20 11.07 -26.17
C GLU A 265 8.08 10.08 -25.42
N TYR A 266 7.45 9.27 -24.57
CA TYR A 266 8.16 8.34 -23.73
C TYR A 266 8.68 7.15 -24.55
N GLU A 267 9.97 6.84 -24.39
CA GLU A 267 10.64 5.67 -24.98
C GLU A 267 9.89 4.35 -24.73
N GLY A 268 10.20 3.33 -25.53
CA GLY A 268 9.65 1.97 -25.50
C GLY A 268 9.27 1.45 -24.11
N ASN A 269 10.17 1.61 -23.13
CA ASN A 269 10.09 0.98 -21.81
C ASN A 269 9.69 1.93 -20.66
N SER A 270 9.11 3.10 -20.94
CA SER A 270 8.71 4.02 -19.88
C SER A 270 7.47 3.56 -19.13
N LEU A 271 7.52 3.67 -17.80
CA LEU A 271 6.38 3.39 -16.92
C LEU A 271 5.37 4.56 -16.89
N GLY A 272 5.71 5.73 -17.42
CA GLY A 272 4.86 6.93 -17.49
C GLY A 272 4.16 7.11 -18.85
N LYS A 273 2.97 7.73 -18.86
CA LYS A 273 2.19 8.02 -20.09
C LYS A 273 1.81 9.49 -20.28
N TYR A 274 1.55 10.23 -19.20
CA TYR A 274 0.83 11.51 -19.27
C TYR A 274 1.66 12.76 -18.94
N GLY A 275 2.98 12.66 -18.74
CA GLY A 275 3.79 13.83 -18.36
C GLY A 275 3.44 14.41 -16.98
N TYR A 276 2.57 13.74 -16.23
CA TYR A 276 1.94 14.27 -15.01
C TYR A 276 2.49 13.65 -13.71
N GLY A 277 3.03 12.43 -13.78
CA GLY A 277 3.34 11.61 -12.60
C GLY A 277 4.15 12.33 -11.53
N LEU A 278 5.25 12.99 -11.90
CA LEU A 278 6.09 13.76 -10.96
C LEU A 278 5.30 14.86 -10.23
N LYS A 279 4.59 15.70 -10.99
CA LYS A 279 3.94 16.91 -10.49
C LYS A 279 2.69 16.57 -9.69
N GLY A 280 1.85 15.68 -10.23
CA GLY A 280 0.66 15.18 -9.57
C GLY A 280 0.96 14.45 -8.26
N ALA A 281 1.90 13.51 -8.29
CA ALA A 281 2.34 12.81 -7.09
C ALA A 281 2.87 13.81 -6.05
N SER A 282 3.75 14.74 -6.44
CA SER A 282 4.36 15.69 -5.51
C SER A 282 3.34 16.66 -4.92
N TRP A 283 2.52 17.32 -5.75
CA TRP A 283 1.50 18.25 -5.25
C TRP A 283 0.39 17.58 -4.45
N SER A 284 0.10 16.30 -4.69
CA SER A 284 -0.86 15.56 -3.85
C SER A 284 -0.37 15.39 -2.41
N GLN A 285 0.95 15.31 -2.20
CA GLN A 285 1.54 15.04 -0.88
C GLN A 285 2.17 16.28 -0.24
N ALA A 286 2.58 17.29 -1.00
CA ALA A 286 3.36 18.43 -0.49
C ALA A 286 2.95 19.76 -1.12
N LYS A 287 3.10 20.85 -0.36
CA LYS A 287 2.93 22.22 -0.88
C LYS A 287 4.13 22.67 -1.68
N VAL A 288 5.32 22.28 -1.22
CA VAL A 288 6.58 22.65 -1.84
C VAL A 288 7.28 21.38 -2.28
N PHE A 289 7.71 21.34 -3.54
CA PHE A 289 8.65 20.30 -3.96
C PHE A 289 9.79 20.86 -4.78
N THR A 290 10.97 20.33 -4.52
CA THR A 290 12.22 20.68 -5.20
C THR A 290 12.74 19.45 -5.91
N VAL A 291 13.11 19.60 -7.18
CA VAL A 291 13.84 18.57 -7.92
C VAL A 291 15.28 19.04 -8.04
N VAL A 292 16.21 18.28 -7.45
CA VAL A 292 17.65 18.46 -7.61
C VAL A 292 18.15 17.34 -8.50
N THR A 293 18.89 17.64 -9.54
CA THR A 293 19.33 16.63 -10.51
C THR A 293 20.72 16.94 -11.04
N LYS A 294 21.44 15.90 -11.40
CA LYS A 294 22.80 15.98 -11.94
C LYS A 294 23.01 14.86 -12.94
N SER A 295 23.38 15.22 -14.16
CA SER A 295 23.92 14.25 -15.13
C SER A 295 25.42 14.10 -14.95
N ASP A 296 25.96 12.96 -15.40
CA ASP A 296 27.39 12.69 -15.27
C ASP A 296 28.24 13.78 -15.95
N GLY A 297 29.27 14.25 -15.25
CA GLY A 297 30.12 15.37 -15.70
C GLY A 297 29.48 16.76 -15.66
N ALA A 298 28.20 16.91 -15.30
CA ALA A 298 27.50 18.20 -15.23
C ALA A 298 27.44 18.76 -13.79
N GLN A 299 27.16 20.06 -13.68
CA GLN A 299 26.81 20.67 -12.40
C GLN A 299 25.38 20.27 -12.00
N ALA A 300 25.15 20.14 -10.69
CA ALA A 300 23.79 19.94 -10.19
C ALA A 300 22.94 21.17 -10.48
N SER A 301 21.69 20.95 -10.88
CA SER A 301 20.70 22.00 -11.06
C SER A 301 19.43 21.65 -10.29
N HIS A 302 18.66 22.67 -9.90
CA HIS A 302 17.41 22.46 -9.20
C HIS A 302 16.33 23.46 -9.60
N LEU A 303 15.08 23.02 -9.47
CA LEU A 303 13.89 23.85 -9.59
C LEU A 303 12.91 23.49 -8.48
N THR A 304 12.21 24.49 -7.98
CA THR A 304 11.23 24.37 -6.90
C THR A 304 9.88 24.90 -7.34
N TRP A 305 8.85 24.12 -7.06
CA TRP A 305 7.46 24.57 -7.09
C TRP A 305 6.96 24.78 -5.67
N ASP A 306 6.41 25.96 -5.40
CA ASP A 306 5.70 26.30 -4.17
C ASP A 306 4.28 26.74 -4.53
N VAL A 307 3.26 26.05 -4.02
CA VAL A 307 1.85 26.35 -4.29
C VAL A 307 1.44 27.75 -3.82
N ASP A 308 2.09 28.23 -2.76
CA ASP A 308 1.79 29.53 -2.15
C ASP A 308 2.55 30.69 -2.86
N ASP A 309 3.54 30.37 -3.72
CA ASP A 309 4.33 31.32 -4.55
C ASP A 309 4.44 30.83 -6.01
N MET A 310 3.35 30.98 -6.77
CA MET A 310 3.26 30.62 -8.19
C MET A 310 3.04 31.83 -9.11
N ASP A 311 3.94 32.80 -9.07
CA ASP A 311 3.91 33.98 -9.96
C ASP A 311 3.90 33.57 -11.44
N GLY A 312 2.72 33.52 -12.08
CA GLY A 312 2.62 33.28 -13.53
C GLY A 312 3.29 31.99 -14.03
N TRP A 313 3.25 30.91 -13.24
CA TRP A 313 3.92 29.64 -13.55
C TRP A 313 5.45 29.71 -13.60
N ILE A 314 6.07 30.47 -12.70
CA ILE A 314 7.52 30.52 -12.53
C ILE A 314 7.98 29.53 -11.46
N ALA A 315 8.69 28.46 -11.88
CA ALA A 315 9.44 27.61 -10.97
C ALA A 315 10.68 28.37 -10.45
N LYS A 316 10.95 28.29 -9.16
CA LYS A 316 12.03 29.05 -8.50
C LYS A 316 13.34 28.26 -8.52
N SER A 317 14.46 28.97 -8.52
CA SER A 317 15.82 28.39 -8.44
C SER A 317 16.65 29.04 -7.33
N ASN A 318 15.97 29.54 -6.28
CA ASN A 318 16.62 30.19 -5.14
C ASN A 318 17.60 29.23 -4.46
N PRO A 319 18.67 29.72 -3.82
CA PRO A 319 19.58 28.87 -3.07
C PRO A 319 18.84 28.06 -2.01
N LEU A 320 19.09 26.75 -1.98
CA LEU A 320 18.52 25.84 -1.00
C LEU A 320 19.05 26.13 0.41
N GLU A 321 18.24 25.90 1.43
CA GLU A 321 18.66 25.99 2.83
C GLU A 321 19.73 24.92 3.14
N GLN A 322 20.57 25.12 4.16
CA GLN A 322 21.67 24.18 4.47
C GLN A 322 21.19 22.74 4.73
N TRP A 323 20.01 22.57 5.34
CA TRP A 323 19.46 21.23 5.59
C TRP A 323 18.90 20.60 4.31
N GLU A 324 18.32 21.41 3.41
CA GLU A 324 17.83 20.96 2.10
C GLU A 324 19.00 20.47 1.26
N GLN A 325 20.11 21.24 1.22
CA GLN A 325 21.34 20.83 0.51
C GLN A 325 21.88 19.48 1.02
N LYS A 326 21.82 19.24 2.33
CA LYS A 326 22.21 17.95 2.93
C LYS A 326 21.23 16.83 2.55
N ALA A 327 19.93 17.12 2.59
CA ALA A 327 18.87 16.16 2.26
C ALA A 327 18.84 15.78 0.77
N THR A 328 19.30 16.69 -0.11
CA THR A 328 19.34 16.50 -1.57
C THR A 328 20.75 16.30 -2.11
N ALA A 329 21.69 15.84 -1.27
CA ALA A 329 23.05 15.60 -1.71
C ALA A 329 23.09 14.46 -2.76
N LEU A 330 23.68 14.76 -3.92
CA LEU A 330 23.85 13.82 -5.04
C LEU A 330 25.30 13.41 -5.20
N GLY A 331 25.50 12.20 -5.73
CA GLY A 331 26.81 11.69 -6.14
C GLY A 331 27.26 12.26 -7.50
N ASN A 332 27.73 11.36 -8.38
CA ASN A 332 28.19 11.73 -9.71
C ASN A 332 27.02 12.07 -10.66
N HIS A 333 25.95 11.28 -10.59
CA HIS A 333 24.70 11.48 -11.32
C HIS A 333 23.51 11.03 -10.46
N GLY A 334 22.31 11.47 -10.81
CA GLY A 334 21.08 11.08 -10.15
C GLY A 334 20.08 12.22 -10.02
N THR A 335 18.94 11.94 -9.38
CA THR A 335 17.90 12.92 -9.07
C THR A 335 17.41 12.74 -7.64
N VAL A 336 17.15 13.85 -6.95
CA VAL A 336 16.42 13.88 -5.68
C VAL A 336 15.18 14.73 -5.85
N VAL A 337 14.02 14.15 -5.51
CA VAL A 337 12.79 14.90 -5.31
C VAL A 337 12.59 15.10 -3.82
N LEU A 338 12.66 16.35 -3.37
CA LEU A 338 12.38 16.77 -1.99
C LEU A 338 10.95 17.28 -1.91
N TRP A 339 10.14 16.65 -1.06
CA TRP A 339 8.83 17.13 -0.62
C TRP A 339 8.99 17.85 0.72
N LYS A 340 8.63 19.13 0.76
CA LYS A 340 8.62 19.99 1.97
C LYS A 340 7.19 20.43 2.26
N ASP A 341 6.90 20.67 3.53
CA ASP A 341 5.56 21.00 4.02
C ASP A 341 4.52 19.97 3.53
N MET A 342 4.84 18.70 3.78
CA MET A 342 3.96 17.58 3.42
C MET A 342 2.63 17.69 4.17
N ARG A 343 1.56 17.40 3.45
CA ARG A 343 0.21 17.32 4.01
C ARG A 343 0.13 16.12 4.97
N PRO A 344 -0.49 16.29 6.15
CA PRO A 344 -0.83 15.15 7.00
C PRO A 344 -1.90 14.29 6.31
N PRO A 345 -1.94 12.98 6.56
CA PRO A 345 -2.99 12.14 5.98
C PRO A 345 -4.36 12.56 6.53
N GLN A 346 -5.41 12.37 5.72
CA GLN A 346 -6.79 12.68 6.13
C GLN A 346 -7.28 11.80 7.28
N THR A 347 -6.76 10.58 7.34
CA THR A 347 -7.01 9.61 8.41
C THR A 347 -5.68 8.97 8.76
N MET A 348 -5.30 8.98 10.03
CA MET A 348 -4.05 8.35 10.45
C MET A 348 -4.15 6.83 10.30
N PRO A 349 -3.18 6.18 9.66
CA PRO A 349 -3.15 4.73 9.61
C PRO A 349 -2.84 4.17 10.99
N THR A 350 -3.73 3.32 11.49
CA THR A 350 -3.51 2.59 12.74
C THR A 350 -2.91 1.22 12.50
N ALA A 351 -1.77 0.98 13.13
CA ALA A 351 -1.23 -0.36 13.33
C ALA A 351 -1.00 -0.62 14.83
N ARG A 352 -1.36 -1.82 15.29
CA ARG A 352 -1.28 -2.18 16.72
C ARG A 352 0.16 -2.02 17.22
N GLY A 353 0.38 -1.11 18.18
CA GLY A 353 1.68 -0.89 18.84
C GLY A 353 2.62 0.09 18.13
N LEU A 354 2.31 0.49 16.90
CA LEU A 354 3.11 1.46 16.14
C LEU A 354 2.56 2.87 16.33
N ASP A 355 3.45 3.86 16.32
CA ASP A 355 3.04 5.26 16.21
C ASP A 355 2.54 5.56 14.79
N PRO A 356 1.85 6.69 14.61
CA PRO A 356 1.30 7.03 13.30
C PRO A 356 2.37 7.17 12.21
N TYR A 357 3.51 7.79 12.51
CA TYR A 357 4.61 7.95 11.56
C TYR A 357 5.20 6.59 11.13
N SER A 358 5.51 5.71 12.10
CA SER A 358 5.98 4.35 11.81
C SER A 358 4.94 3.52 11.05
N SER A 359 3.64 3.76 11.30
CA SER A 359 2.56 3.11 10.56
C SER A 359 2.55 3.55 9.09
N GLU A 360 2.81 4.82 8.81
CA GLU A 360 2.95 5.34 7.45
C GLU A 360 4.18 4.75 6.74
N VAL A 361 5.34 4.71 7.41
CA VAL A 361 6.56 4.07 6.88
C VAL A 361 6.32 2.60 6.56
N MET A 362 5.65 1.87 7.46
CA MET A 362 5.28 0.47 7.26
C MET A 362 4.34 0.29 6.05
N LEU A 363 3.33 1.16 5.89
CA LEU A 363 2.42 1.08 4.74
C LEU A 363 3.14 1.38 3.41
N LEU A 364 4.06 2.34 3.42
CA LEU A 364 4.91 2.64 2.27
C LEU A 364 5.79 1.44 1.91
N GLU A 365 6.48 0.86 2.88
CA GLU A 365 7.33 -0.33 2.71
C GLU A 365 6.53 -1.48 2.09
N ARG A 366 5.39 -1.84 2.68
CA ARG A 366 4.52 -2.91 2.18
C ARG A 366 4.04 -2.67 0.76
N HIS A 367 3.72 -1.42 0.42
CA HIS A 367 3.26 -1.07 -0.92
C HIS A 367 4.38 -1.22 -1.94
N LEU A 368 5.57 -0.68 -1.67
CA LEU A 368 6.72 -0.78 -2.57
C LEU A 368 7.22 -2.21 -2.71
N ALA A 369 7.26 -2.97 -1.60
CA ALA A 369 7.59 -4.38 -1.56
C ALA A 369 6.72 -5.22 -2.51
N LEU A 370 5.43 -4.90 -2.58
CA LEU A 370 4.45 -5.58 -3.43
C LEU A 370 4.51 -5.07 -4.87
N VAL A 371 4.46 -3.76 -5.09
CA VAL A 371 4.32 -3.18 -6.44
C VAL A 371 5.55 -3.41 -7.30
N PHE A 372 6.74 -3.31 -6.69
CA PHE A 372 8.02 -3.41 -7.37
C PHE A 372 8.72 -4.74 -7.15
N HIS A 373 8.01 -5.77 -6.66
CA HIS A 373 8.64 -7.04 -6.27
C HIS A 373 9.49 -7.66 -7.39
N ARG A 374 9.05 -7.59 -8.67
CA ARG A 374 9.81 -8.11 -9.81
C ARG A 374 11.12 -7.37 -10.05
N PHE A 375 11.15 -6.05 -9.87
CA PHE A 375 12.35 -5.24 -9.99
C PHE A 375 13.33 -5.50 -8.84
N LEU A 376 12.80 -5.65 -7.63
CA LEU A 376 13.56 -6.01 -6.43
C LEU A 376 14.15 -7.44 -6.50
N GLU A 377 13.45 -8.37 -7.17
CA GLU A 377 13.87 -9.76 -7.38
C GLU A 377 14.78 -9.96 -8.60
N ALA A 378 15.05 -8.92 -9.40
CA ALA A 378 15.75 -9.02 -10.69
C ALA A 378 15.03 -9.92 -11.71
N LYS A 379 13.69 -9.94 -11.68
CA LYS A 379 12.82 -10.70 -12.58
C LYS A 379 12.14 -9.83 -13.65
N ALA A 380 12.28 -8.51 -13.56
CA ALA A 380 11.75 -7.58 -14.56
C ALA A 380 12.52 -7.70 -15.88
N ALA A 381 11.81 -7.81 -17.00
CA ALA A 381 12.41 -8.04 -18.31
C ALA A 381 13.25 -6.83 -18.76
N GLY A 382 14.50 -7.09 -19.18
CA GLY A 382 15.38 -6.06 -19.73
C GLY A 382 15.85 -4.99 -18.72
N ARG A 383 15.67 -5.21 -17.41
CA ARG A 383 16.05 -4.26 -16.36
C ARG A 383 17.01 -4.89 -15.35
N LYS A 384 17.89 -4.06 -14.78
CA LYS A 384 18.79 -4.46 -13.69
C LYS A 384 18.00 -4.61 -12.39
N LYS A 385 18.57 -5.34 -11.42
CA LYS A 385 18.05 -5.41 -10.05
C LYS A 385 18.02 -4.01 -9.44
N VAL A 386 16.87 -3.65 -8.87
CA VAL A 386 16.71 -2.38 -8.14
C VAL A 386 16.75 -2.64 -6.64
N THR A 387 17.39 -1.76 -5.89
CA THR A 387 17.36 -1.74 -4.42
C THR A 387 16.65 -0.48 -3.96
N ILE A 388 15.57 -0.65 -3.19
CA ILE A 388 14.85 0.45 -2.56
C ILE A 388 15.14 0.42 -1.06
N THR A 389 15.46 1.58 -0.48
CA THR A 389 15.58 1.74 0.98
C THR A 389 14.64 2.81 1.49
N ILE A 390 14.11 2.63 2.70
CA ILE A 390 13.33 3.65 3.42
C ILE A 390 14.03 3.89 4.76
N ASN A 391 14.49 5.11 5.00
CA ASN A 391 15.26 5.47 6.20
C ASN A 391 16.47 4.55 6.44
N GLY A 392 17.15 4.16 5.35
CA GLY A 392 18.29 3.25 5.37
C GLY A 392 17.95 1.76 5.49
N LEU A 393 16.67 1.40 5.70
CA LEU A 393 16.23 0.00 5.76
C LEU A 393 15.82 -0.49 4.37
N ARG A 394 16.35 -1.64 3.95
CA ARG A 394 16.02 -2.24 2.66
C ARG A 394 14.57 -2.74 2.62
N VAL A 395 13.89 -2.44 1.52
CA VAL A 395 12.57 -2.99 1.20
C VAL A 395 12.75 -4.41 0.65
N GLU A 396 12.13 -5.38 1.32
CA GLU A 396 12.17 -6.79 0.89
C GLU A 396 10.99 -7.08 -0.05
N PRO A 397 11.20 -7.79 -1.18
CA PRO A 397 10.12 -8.06 -2.12
C PRO A 397 9.02 -8.94 -1.51
N ASN A 398 7.76 -8.58 -1.75
CA ASN A 398 6.60 -9.42 -1.43
C ASN A 398 5.95 -9.93 -2.72
N ASN A 399 6.46 -11.05 -3.22
CA ASN A 399 5.94 -11.68 -4.43
C ASN A 399 4.63 -12.43 -4.14
N PRO A 400 3.49 -12.06 -4.77
CA PRO A 400 2.17 -12.65 -4.51
C PRO A 400 2.07 -14.16 -4.78
N VAL A 401 2.97 -14.69 -5.59
CA VAL A 401 3.05 -16.11 -5.98
C VAL A 401 4.43 -16.70 -5.69
N GLY A 402 5.25 -16.03 -4.86
CA GLY A 402 6.65 -16.39 -4.64
C GLY A 402 6.90 -17.50 -3.62
N HIS A 403 5.87 -18.04 -2.96
CA HIS A 403 6.06 -19.11 -1.99
C HIS A 403 6.54 -20.39 -2.70
N PRO A 404 7.57 -21.11 -2.19
CA PRO A 404 8.14 -22.28 -2.86
C PRO A 404 7.13 -23.41 -3.18
N LEU A 405 6.11 -23.57 -2.33
CA LEU A 405 5.02 -24.54 -2.53
C LEU A 405 3.89 -24.07 -3.45
N ALA A 406 3.98 -22.89 -4.07
CA ALA A 406 3.00 -22.44 -5.05
C ALA A 406 3.17 -23.22 -6.36
N SER A 407 2.07 -23.73 -6.90
CA SER A 407 2.09 -24.44 -8.20
C SER A 407 1.57 -23.53 -9.31
N SER A 408 2.31 -23.44 -10.41
CA SER A 408 1.94 -22.67 -11.60
C SER A 408 1.22 -23.54 -12.64
N TYR A 409 0.28 -22.95 -13.36
CA TYR A 409 -0.31 -23.52 -14.58
C TYR A 409 0.42 -22.96 -15.82
N ASP A 410 0.13 -23.51 -17.00
CA ASP A 410 0.71 -23.04 -18.27
C ASP A 410 0.33 -21.58 -18.56
N VAL A 411 1.28 -20.83 -19.12
CA VAL A 411 1.05 -19.47 -19.59
C VAL A 411 0.22 -19.51 -20.87
N LYS A 412 -0.87 -18.74 -20.91
CA LYS A 412 -1.66 -18.53 -22.11
C LYS A 412 -1.43 -17.12 -22.64
N THR A 413 -1.19 -17.00 -23.95
CA THR A 413 -1.13 -15.70 -24.64
C THR A 413 -2.48 -15.40 -25.28
N ILE A 414 -3.04 -14.23 -24.98
CA ILE A 414 -4.23 -13.68 -25.62
C ILE A 414 -3.77 -12.54 -26.53
N ARG A 415 -4.23 -12.54 -27.79
CA ARG A 415 -3.97 -11.45 -28.74
C ARG A 415 -5.17 -10.52 -28.79
N ILE A 416 -4.90 -9.23 -28.75
CA ILE A 416 -5.90 -8.18 -28.84
C ILE A 416 -5.53 -7.30 -30.03
N PRO A 417 -6.39 -7.20 -31.06
CA PRO A 417 -6.13 -6.31 -32.18
C PRO A 417 -6.20 -4.85 -31.69
N THR A 418 -5.17 -4.07 -32.01
CA THR A 418 -5.19 -2.60 -31.85
C THR A 418 -5.05 -1.92 -33.20
N GLU A 419 -5.18 -0.59 -33.25
CA GLU A 419 -5.10 0.18 -34.51
C GLU A 419 -3.73 0.06 -35.18
N SER A 420 -2.66 -0.17 -34.40
CA SER A 420 -1.27 -0.16 -34.88
C SER A 420 -0.65 -1.56 -34.95
N GLU A 421 -0.90 -2.41 -33.94
CA GLU A 421 -0.35 -3.77 -33.84
C GLU A 421 -1.17 -4.72 -32.93
N ASP A 422 -0.95 -6.03 -33.01
CA ASP A 422 -1.58 -7.00 -32.09
C ASP A 422 -0.92 -6.93 -30.70
N GLY A 423 -1.62 -6.33 -29.74
CA GLY A 423 -1.19 -6.33 -28.34
C GLY A 423 -1.31 -7.73 -27.73
N LYS A 424 -0.29 -8.13 -26.96
CA LYS A 424 -0.22 -9.45 -26.30
C LYS A 424 -0.49 -9.32 -24.81
N VAL A 425 -1.32 -10.22 -24.30
CA VAL A 425 -1.57 -10.39 -22.87
C VAL A 425 -1.17 -11.79 -22.46
N PHE A 426 -0.26 -11.91 -21.49
CA PHE A 426 0.13 -13.19 -20.92
C PHE A 426 -0.68 -13.43 -19.65
N VAL A 427 -1.34 -14.58 -19.56
CA VAL A 427 -2.17 -14.96 -18.41
C VAL A 427 -1.66 -16.27 -17.84
N GLN A 428 -1.36 -16.28 -16.55
CA GLN A 428 -0.90 -17.47 -15.84
C GLN A 428 -1.63 -17.62 -14.51
N ALA A 429 -2.22 -18.79 -14.28
CA ALA A 429 -2.83 -19.10 -12.99
C ALA A 429 -1.80 -19.74 -12.04
N PHE A 430 -2.03 -19.56 -10.75
CA PHE A 430 -1.25 -20.14 -9.66
C PHE A 430 -2.20 -20.64 -8.56
N LEU A 431 -1.81 -21.75 -7.94
CA LEU A 431 -2.47 -22.30 -6.76
C LEU A 431 -1.51 -22.23 -5.57
N LEU A 432 -1.88 -21.46 -4.55
CA LEU A 432 -1.08 -21.26 -3.35
C LEU A 432 -1.22 -22.42 -2.34
N PRO A 433 -0.25 -22.59 -1.43
CA PRO A 433 -0.34 -23.57 -0.36
C PRO A 433 -1.38 -23.19 0.72
N THR A 434 -1.89 -24.21 1.40
CA THR A 434 -2.77 -24.04 2.58
C THR A 434 -1.97 -23.52 3.78
N GLU A 435 -2.67 -23.07 4.82
CA GLU A 435 -2.03 -22.63 6.07
C GLU A 435 -1.25 -23.77 6.73
N ASP A 436 -1.81 -24.98 6.71
CA ASP A 436 -1.17 -26.18 7.26
C ASP A 436 0.10 -26.57 6.47
N GLU A 437 0.08 -26.47 5.13
CA GLU A 437 1.26 -26.73 4.29
C GLU A 437 2.38 -25.72 4.54
N ILE A 438 2.05 -24.43 4.74
CA ILE A 438 3.02 -23.39 5.07
C ILE A 438 3.60 -23.63 6.47
N ALA A 439 2.75 -23.97 7.44
CA ALA A 439 3.17 -24.25 8.80
C ALA A 439 4.09 -25.48 8.88
N GLU A 440 3.78 -26.55 8.15
CA GLU A 440 4.63 -27.75 8.10
C GLU A 440 5.95 -27.47 7.37
N TYR A 441 5.94 -26.68 6.29
CA TYR A 441 7.15 -26.29 5.57
C TYR A 441 8.13 -25.50 6.46
N HIS A 442 7.64 -24.56 7.26
CA HIS A 442 8.46 -23.72 8.14
C HIS A 442 8.62 -24.27 9.57
N LYS A 443 8.14 -25.49 9.85
CA LYS A 443 8.19 -26.10 11.19
C LYS A 443 9.61 -26.14 11.78
N ASN A 444 10.60 -26.44 10.94
CA ASN A 444 12.01 -26.50 11.34
C ASN A 444 12.67 -25.11 11.42
N GLU A 445 12.07 -24.08 10.82
CA GLU A 445 12.59 -22.71 10.80
C GLU A 445 12.01 -21.83 11.93
N GLY A 446 10.96 -22.32 12.59
CA GLY A 446 10.32 -21.67 13.73
C GLY A 446 8.99 -20.98 13.40
N ALA A 447 8.17 -20.81 14.44
CA ALA A 447 6.82 -20.27 14.33
C ALA A 447 6.78 -18.84 13.75
N ASP A 448 7.81 -18.02 14.00
CA ASP A 448 7.89 -16.66 13.49
C ASP A 448 8.02 -16.62 11.95
N LYS A 449 8.75 -17.56 11.36
CA LYS A 449 8.88 -17.67 9.89
C LYS A 449 7.57 -18.11 9.25
N ALA A 450 6.89 -19.10 9.84
CA ALA A 450 5.57 -19.51 9.39
C ALA A 450 4.57 -18.33 9.45
N ARG A 451 4.57 -17.56 10.54
CA ARG A 451 3.75 -16.35 10.67
C ARG A 451 4.09 -15.32 9.59
N ARG A 452 5.38 -15.03 9.37
CA ARG A 452 5.82 -14.07 8.34
C ARG A 452 5.39 -14.52 6.93
N ALA A 453 5.56 -15.80 6.59
CA ALA A 453 5.13 -16.33 5.29
C ALA A 453 3.61 -16.19 5.09
N LEU A 454 2.81 -16.46 6.14
CA LEU A 454 1.37 -16.26 6.12
C LEU A 454 0.99 -14.78 5.93
N GLU A 455 1.67 -13.87 6.61
CA GLU A 455 1.46 -12.43 6.47
C GLU A 455 1.77 -11.95 5.06
N LEU A 456 2.90 -12.38 4.47
CA LEU A 456 3.30 -12.01 3.11
C LEU A 456 2.30 -12.52 2.07
N ILE A 457 1.89 -13.80 2.14
CA ILE A 457 0.86 -14.37 1.25
C ILE A 457 -0.50 -13.67 1.42
N GLY A 458 -0.81 -13.27 2.65
CA GLY A 458 -1.99 -12.47 2.98
C GLY A 458 -1.90 -11.01 2.57
N LEU A 459 -0.77 -10.55 2.01
CA LEU A 459 -0.46 -9.14 1.76
C LEU A 459 -0.73 -8.26 2.99
N HIS A 460 -0.40 -8.77 4.18
CA HIS A 460 -0.67 -8.17 5.50
C HIS A 460 -2.16 -7.89 5.80
N GLY A 461 -3.07 -8.50 5.03
CA GLY A 461 -4.53 -8.44 5.22
C GLY A 461 -5.15 -9.83 5.27
N LYS A 462 -6.45 -9.92 5.01
CA LYS A 462 -7.14 -11.22 4.98
C LYS A 462 -6.85 -11.93 3.66
N ARG A 463 -6.43 -13.19 3.73
CA ARG A 463 -6.16 -14.01 2.52
C ARG A 463 -7.33 -14.11 1.55
N ASN A 464 -8.57 -13.98 2.05
CA ASN A 464 -9.76 -13.97 1.21
C ASN A 464 -9.85 -12.73 0.30
N GLU A 465 -9.33 -11.58 0.76
CA GLU A 465 -9.34 -10.31 0.03
C GLU A 465 -8.26 -10.26 -1.04
N THR A 466 -7.19 -11.05 -0.87
CA THR A 466 -6.04 -11.07 -1.78
C THR A 466 -6.17 -12.07 -2.92
N GLN A 467 -7.30 -12.77 -3.02
CA GLN A 467 -7.58 -13.69 -4.11
C GLN A 467 -7.89 -13.00 -5.43
N GLY A 468 -7.61 -13.68 -6.54
CA GLY A 468 -8.01 -13.23 -7.87
C GLY A 468 -6.86 -12.71 -8.71
N LEU A 469 -7.09 -11.60 -9.41
CA LEU A 469 -6.22 -11.09 -10.45
C LEU A 469 -5.07 -10.23 -9.90
N PHE A 470 -3.90 -10.41 -10.49
CA PHE A 470 -2.69 -9.62 -10.27
C PHE A 470 -2.26 -9.12 -11.64
N ILE A 471 -2.56 -7.85 -11.91
CA ILE A 471 -2.40 -7.25 -13.22
C ILE A 471 -1.13 -6.42 -13.22
N TYR A 472 -0.25 -6.71 -14.17
CA TYR A 472 1.04 -6.08 -14.38
C TYR A 472 1.06 -5.33 -15.72
N ARG A 473 1.66 -4.14 -15.69
CA ARG A 473 2.01 -3.37 -16.88
C ARG A 473 3.52 -3.16 -16.84
N HIS A 474 4.25 -3.67 -17.81
CA HIS A 474 5.72 -3.58 -17.83
C HIS A 474 6.38 -4.04 -16.52
N ASP A 475 6.05 -5.25 -16.05
CA ASP A 475 6.54 -5.82 -14.79
C ASP A 475 6.16 -5.08 -13.49
N ARG A 476 5.50 -3.93 -13.59
CA ARG A 476 4.95 -3.19 -12.46
C ARG A 476 3.53 -3.67 -12.17
N LEU A 477 3.28 -4.09 -10.94
CA LEU A 477 1.93 -4.42 -10.50
C LEU A 477 1.08 -3.13 -10.42
N ILE A 478 -0.03 -3.10 -11.14
CA ILE A 478 -0.95 -1.94 -11.15
C ILE A 478 -2.24 -2.24 -10.38
N LYS A 479 -2.62 -3.51 -10.27
CA LYS A 479 -3.85 -3.93 -9.56
C LYS A 479 -3.71 -5.34 -9.03
N TRP A 480 -4.20 -5.58 -7.81
CA TRP A 480 -4.22 -6.91 -7.21
C TRP A 480 -5.54 -7.17 -6.47
N GLY A 481 -5.90 -8.45 -6.39
CA GLY A 481 -7.08 -8.91 -5.69
C GLY A 481 -8.38 -8.72 -6.47
N GLY A 482 -9.41 -9.44 -6.01
CA GLY A 482 -10.72 -9.53 -6.65
C GLY A 482 -10.69 -10.20 -8.03
N TRP A 483 -11.89 -10.46 -8.54
CA TRP A 483 -12.07 -11.12 -9.84
C TRP A 483 -12.66 -10.20 -10.92
N HIS A 484 -12.49 -8.88 -10.77
CA HIS A 484 -12.96 -7.88 -11.74
C HIS A 484 -14.42 -8.08 -12.19
N GLN A 485 -15.31 -8.37 -11.24
CA GLN A 485 -16.75 -8.63 -11.46
C GLN A 485 -17.07 -9.86 -12.34
N MET A 486 -16.09 -10.71 -12.67
CA MET A 486 -16.33 -11.94 -13.44
C MET A 486 -17.17 -12.98 -12.68
N TRP A 487 -17.25 -12.87 -11.35
CA TRP A 487 -18.14 -13.65 -10.47
C TRP A 487 -18.76 -12.75 -9.40
N GLU A 488 -19.98 -13.11 -9.00
CA GLU A 488 -20.81 -12.34 -8.04
C GLU A 488 -20.29 -12.39 -6.60
N THR A 489 -19.55 -13.44 -6.22
CA THR A 489 -19.07 -13.63 -4.84
C THR A 489 -17.61 -14.04 -4.76
N ASN A 490 -16.91 -13.42 -3.80
CA ASN A 490 -15.58 -13.85 -3.36
C ASN A 490 -15.75 -15.01 -2.37
N ASP A 491 -15.92 -16.22 -2.91
CA ASP A 491 -15.95 -17.46 -2.13
C ASP A 491 -14.65 -17.62 -1.33
N GLU A 492 -14.76 -17.83 -0.02
CA GLU A 492 -13.60 -18.06 0.86
C GLU A 492 -12.77 -19.25 0.40
N LYS A 493 -13.43 -20.24 -0.20
CA LYS A 493 -12.79 -21.47 -0.71
C LYS A 493 -11.90 -21.23 -1.92
N THR A 494 -11.96 -20.03 -2.51
CA THR A 494 -11.09 -19.63 -3.63
C THR A 494 -9.89 -18.78 -3.20
N LYS A 495 -9.64 -18.64 -1.88
CA LYS A 495 -8.53 -17.84 -1.32
C LYS A 495 -7.11 -18.26 -1.76
N LEU A 496 -6.93 -19.47 -2.28
CA LEU A 496 -5.63 -19.97 -2.75
C LEU A 496 -5.38 -19.69 -4.23
N ALA A 497 -6.40 -19.30 -4.98
CA ALA A 497 -6.26 -19.03 -6.41
C ALA A 497 -5.71 -17.61 -6.65
N ARG A 498 -4.73 -17.54 -7.54
CA ARG A 498 -4.11 -16.30 -8.02
C ARG A 498 -3.98 -16.38 -9.54
N VAL A 499 -4.20 -15.28 -10.24
CA VAL A 499 -4.02 -15.22 -11.69
C VAL A 499 -3.24 -13.97 -12.04
N VAL A 500 -2.05 -14.18 -12.59
CA VAL A 500 -1.16 -13.13 -13.08
C VAL A 500 -1.55 -12.78 -14.51
N VAL A 501 -1.68 -11.49 -14.79
CA VAL A 501 -2.02 -10.94 -16.11
C VAL A 501 -0.98 -9.88 -16.45
N ASP A 502 -0.16 -10.15 -17.45
CA ASP A 502 0.92 -9.28 -17.92
C ASP A 502 0.57 -8.70 -19.29
N PHE A 503 0.73 -7.39 -19.46
CA PHE A 503 0.52 -6.73 -20.73
C PHE A 503 1.46 -5.52 -20.95
N ASP A 504 1.55 -5.10 -22.20
CA ASP A 504 2.41 -4.01 -22.69
C ASP A 504 1.62 -2.70 -22.91
N LYS A 505 2.29 -1.54 -22.96
CA LYS A 505 1.69 -0.19 -23.10
C LYS A 505 0.81 -0.03 -24.32
N VAL A 506 1.01 -0.86 -25.35
CA VAL A 506 0.17 -0.93 -26.56
C VAL A 506 -1.31 -1.10 -26.19
N LEU A 507 -1.59 -1.75 -25.05
CA LEU A 507 -2.94 -2.00 -24.56
C LEU A 507 -3.44 -0.97 -23.55
N ASP A 508 -2.72 0.12 -23.29
CA ASP A 508 -3.12 1.13 -22.30
C ASP A 508 -4.48 1.76 -22.62
N ASP A 509 -4.73 2.07 -23.90
CA ASP A 509 -6.01 2.66 -24.34
C ASP A 509 -7.13 1.61 -24.32
N ALA A 510 -6.85 0.39 -24.78
CA ALA A 510 -7.78 -0.73 -24.71
C ALA A 510 -8.19 -1.05 -23.26
N PHE A 511 -7.26 -0.89 -22.31
CA PHE A 511 -7.47 -1.20 -20.89
C PHE A 511 -7.90 0.03 -20.08
N LYS A 512 -8.06 1.18 -20.75
CA LYS A 512 -8.47 2.48 -20.19
C LYS A 512 -7.71 2.85 -18.91
N ILE A 513 -6.39 2.74 -18.95
CA ILE A 513 -5.55 3.04 -17.79
C ILE A 513 -5.55 4.54 -17.53
N ASN A 514 -6.09 4.93 -16.38
CA ASN A 514 -6.18 6.33 -15.98
C ASN A 514 -4.82 6.90 -15.51
N ILE A 515 -4.74 8.22 -15.36
CA ILE A 515 -3.52 8.95 -14.98
C ILE A 515 -2.93 8.43 -13.65
N SER A 516 -3.78 8.07 -12.69
CA SER A 516 -3.32 7.53 -11.40
C SER A 516 -2.91 6.06 -11.46
N LYS A 517 -3.02 5.38 -12.62
CA LYS A 517 -2.74 3.95 -12.83
C LYS A 517 -3.50 3.01 -11.88
N GLN A 518 -4.57 3.50 -11.23
CA GLN A 518 -5.35 2.76 -10.23
C GLN A 518 -6.58 2.07 -10.86
N ILE A 519 -7.07 2.58 -11.99
CA ILE A 519 -8.24 2.01 -12.68
C ILE A 519 -7.77 1.26 -13.90
N VAL A 520 -8.12 -0.02 -13.94
CA VAL A 520 -7.92 -0.93 -15.08
C VAL A 520 -9.29 -1.51 -15.43
N GLN A 521 -9.70 -1.36 -16.69
CA GLN A 521 -10.92 -1.98 -17.23
C GLN A 521 -10.52 -3.01 -18.30
N LEU A 522 -10.79 -4.29 -18.02
CA LEU A 522 -10.46 -5.35 -18.98
C LEU A 522 -11.56 -5.47 -20.05
N PRO A 523 -11.24 -5.57 -21.35
CA PRO A 523 -12.22 -5.86 -22.38
C PRO A 523 -12.94 -7.20 -22.15
N MET A 524 -14.21 -7.31 -22.57
CA MET A 524 -15.03 -8.51 -22.35
C MET A 524 -14.41 -9.79 -22.93
N GLN A 525 -13.74 -9.69 -24.09
CA GLN A 525 -13.04 -10.81 -24.71
C GLN A 525 -11.95 -11.36 -23.79
N VAL A 526 -11.10 -10.48 -23.26
CA VAL A 526 -10.02 -10.82 -22.33
C VAL A 526 -10.57 -11.40 -21.04
N GLN A 527 -11.63 -10.79 -20.49
CA GLN A 527 -12.31 -11.31 -19.30
C GLN A 527 -12.82 -12.74 -19.50
N THR A 528 -13.41 -13.05 -20.67
CA THR A 528 -13.94 -14.40 -20.95
C THR A 528 -12.83 -15.46 -20.98
N GLU A 529 -11.70 -15.14 -21.58
CA GLU A 529 -10.54 -16.03 -21.63
C GLU A 529 -9.88 -16.21 -20.27
N ILE A 530 -9.67 -15.10 -19.53
CA ILE A 530 -9.19 -15.14 -18.14
C ILE A 530 -10.13 -15.97 -17.27
N LYS A 531 -11.45 -15.78 -17.41
CA LYS A 531 -12.48 -16.51 -16.65
C LYS A 531 -12.38 -18.02 -16.87
N THR A 532 -12.09 -18.45 -18.09
CA THR A 532 -11.89 -19.87 -18.43
C THR A 532 -10.70 -20.45 -17.68
N LEU A 533 -9.55 -19.78 -17.71
CA LEU A 533 -8.33 -20.21 -17.00
C LEU A 533 -8.49 -20.18 -15.48
N ALA A 534 -8.98 -19.06 -14.96
CA ALA A 534 -9.20 -18.84 -13.54
C ALA A 534 -10.20 -19.84 -12.94
N SER A 535 -11.19 -20.31 -13.70
CA SER A 535 -12.15 -21.32 -13.25
C SER A 535 -11.47 -22.63 -12.85
N VAL A 536 -10.38 -23.01 -13.51
CA VAL A 536 -9.60 -24.22 -13.17
C VAL A 536 -8.93 -24.05 -11.80
N ALA A 537 -8.15 -22.98 -11.64
CA ALA A 537 -7.47 -22.68 -10.37
C ALA A 537 -8.46 -22.50 -9.21
N ARG A 538 -9.63 -21.90 -9.45
CA ARG A 538 -10.70 -21.77 -8.44
C ARG A 538 -11.25 -23.13 -8.01
N LYS A 539 -11.56 -24.03 -8.95
CA LYS A 539 -12.03 -25.39 -8.62
C LYS A 539 -10.99 -26.16 -7.82
N ASP A 540 -9.71 -26.05 -8.17
CA ASP A 540 -8.64 -26.75 -7.46
C ASP A 540 -8.38 -26.14 -6.08
N SER A 541 -8.48 -24.81 -5.93
CA SER A 541 -8.51 -24.15 -4.62
C SER A 541 -9.64 -24.68 -3.75
N GLN A 542 -10.86 -24.81 -4.29
CA GLN A 542 -12.01 -25.35 -3.55
C GLN A 542 -11.80 -26.81 -3.13
N LYS A 543 -11.24 -27.65 -4.00
CA LYS A 543 -10.90 -29.05 -3.67
C LYS A 543 -9.85 -29.11 -2.57
N LYS A 544 -8.80 -28.30 -2.69
CA LYS A 544 -7.70 -28.23 -1.72
C LYS A 544 -8.18 -27.75 -0.36
N TYR A 545 -9.10 -26.78 -0.34
CA TYR A 545 -9.72 -26.28 0.88
C TYR A 545 -10.70 -27.29 1.53
N ARG A 546 -11.37 -28.13 0.73
CA ARG A 546 -12.33 -29.13 1.21
C ARG A 546 -11.69 -30.41 1.77
N LYS A 547 -10.41 -30.69 1.49
CA LYS A 547 -9.74 -31.85 2.07
C LYS A 547 -9.68 -31.67 3.60
N PRO A 548 -10.16 -32.65 4.41
CA PRO A 548 -10.23 -32.49 5.86
C PRO A 548 -8.83 -32.27 6.45
N ARG A 549 -8.75 -31.42 7.48
CA ARG A 549 -7.61 -31.34 8.41
C ARG A 549 -7.30 -32.76 8.91
N GLN A 550 -6.25 -33.40 8.42
CA GLN A 550 -5.72 -34.60 9.06
C GLN A 550 -5.05 -34.16 10.36
N SER A 551 -5.82 -34.19 11.45
CA SER A 551 -5.31 -34.03 12.80
C SER A 551 -4.42 -35.22 13.14
N SER A 552 -3.12 -35.12 12.91
CA SER A 552 -2.14 -35.96 13.61
C SER A 552 -1.98 -35.42 15.02
N CYS A 553 -2.95 -35.72 15.89
CA CYS A 553 -2.84 -35.48 17.32
C CYS A 553 -3.17 -36.79 18.04
N THR A 554 -2.19 -37.70 18.05
CA THR A 554 -2.22 -38.83 18.98
C THR A 554 -1.71 -38.30 20.32
N LEU A 555 -2.61 -37.90 21.20
CA LEU A 555 -2.26 -37.65 22.60
C LEU A 555 -1.86 -38.99 23.25
N PRO A 556 -0.73 -39.08 23.97
CA PRO A 556 -0.49 -40.19 24.87
C PRO A 556 -1.47 -40.08 26.05
N ALA A 557 -2.24 -41.14 26.30
CA ALA A 557 -3.09 -41.22 27.47
C ALA A 557 -2.22 -41.26 28.74
N THR A 558 -2.27 -40.21 29.54
CA THR A 558 -1.82 -40.23 30.94
C THR A 558 -2.84 -40.98 31.80
N PRO A 559 -2.44 -41.91 32.68
CA PRO A 559 -3.36 -42.60 33.58
C PRO A 559 -3.83 -41.67 34.70
N SER A 560 -5.14 -41.68 34.95
CA SER A 560 -5.77 -40.96 36.05
C SER A 560 -5.52 -41.68 37.38
N ALA A 561 -4.97 -40.96 38.35
CA ALA A 561 -4.98 -41.37 39.75
C ALA A 561 -6.30 -40.92 40.39
N SER A 562 -7.06 -41.87 40.94
CA SER A 562 -8.29 -41.58 41.69
C SER A 562 -7.97 -41.22 43.15
N ARG A 563 -8.72 -40.26 43.70
CA ARG A 563 -8.99 -40.14 45.13
C ARG A 563 -10.50 -40.15 45.34
N ASN A 564 -10.94 -41.09 46.16
CA ASN A 564 -12.31 -41.37 46.56
C ASN A 564 -12.98 -40.21 47.29
N THR A 565 -14.28 -40.06 47.04
CA THR A 565 -15.43 -39.95 47.99
C THR A 565 -16.66 -39.72 47.10
N GLY A 566 -17.82 -40.36 47.19
CA GLY A 566 -18.43 -41.32 48.08
C GLY A 566 -19.94 -41.28 47.78
N ASN A 567 -20.61 -42.41 47.98
CA ASN A 567 -22.04 -42.59 48.19
C ASN A 567 -22.97 -43.05 47.03
N SER A 568 -23.46 -44.27 47.28
CA SER A 568 -24.82 -44.80 47.12
C SER A 568 -25.42 -45.03 45.73
N GLY A 569 -25.63 -46.32 45.41
CA GLY A 569 -26.95 -46.80 45.02
C GLY A 569 -27.02 -47.80 43.86
N GLY A 570 -27.04 -49.10 44.20
CA GLY A 570 -27.96 -50.06 43.56
C GLY A 570 -27.47 -50.92 42.39
N ALA A 571 -27.21 -52.20 42.69
CA ALA A 571 -27.62 -53.42 41.98
C ALA A 571 -27.33 -53.57 40.46
N ALA A 572 -26.98 -54.73 39.91
CA ALA A 572 -26.62 -56.06 40.36
C ALA A 572 -26.23 -56.85 39.09
N ASN A 573 -25.31 -57.82 39.24
CA ASN A 573 -25.08 -59.00 38.40
C ASN A 573 -24.69 -58.79 36.92
N GLY A 574 -23.65 -59.43 36.38
CA GLY A 574 -22.78 -60.48 36.90
C GLY A 574 -22.03 -61.13 35.73
N THR A 575 -20.87 -61.72 36.05
CA THR A 575 -20.21 -62.89 35.41
C THR A 575 -19.80 -62.77 33.92
N GLY A 576 -18.58 -63.06 33.48
CA GLY A 576 -17.35 -63.65 34.04
C GLY A 576 -16.18 -63.31 33.10
N SER A 577 -14.93 -63.28 33.59
CA SER A 577 -13.98 -64.43 33.59
C SER A 577 -13.68 -64.89 32.14
N THR A 578 -12.46 -64.91 31.60
CA THR A 578 -11.12 -65.13 32.20
C THR A 578 -10.04 -64.98 31.10
N THR A 579 -8.93 -64.32 31.44
CA THR A 579 -7.50 -64.72 31.22
C THR A 579 -7.10 -65.44 29.91
N SER A 580 -6.31 -64.81 29.03
CA SER A 580 -4.83 -64.65 29.03
C SER A 580 -4.10 -65.72 28.19
N THR A 581 -3.56 -65.33 27.01
CA THR A 581 -2.10 -65.23 26.67
C THR A 581 -1.45 -66.51 26.12
N PRO A 582 -0.31 -66.46 25.38
CA PRO A 582 0.24 -65.36 24.55
C PRO A 582 1.00 -65.82 23.24
N VAL A 583 1.55 -64.83 22.54
CA VAL A 583 2.72 -64.83 21.60
C VAL A 583 2.64 -65.63 20.29
N THR A 584 2.69 -64.94 19.14
CA THR A 584 3.83 -65.06 18.18
C THR A 584 3.85 -63.96 17.11
N ALA A 585 5.07 -63.59 16.73
CA ALA A 585 5.44 -62.55 15.78
C ALA A 585 5.13 -62.93 14.32
N GLY A 586 4.78 -61.94 13.50
CA GLY A 586 4.65 -62.07 12.05
C GLY A 586 5.03 -60.75 11.35
N THR A 587 6.07 -60.82 10.54
CA THR A 587 6.62 -59.79 9.65
C THR A 587 5.58 -59.30 8.64
N PRO A 588 5.50 -58.00 8.30
CA PRO A 588 4.55 -57.54 7.28
C PRO A 588 5.13 -57.73 5.86
N SER A 589 4.35 -58.38 5.00
CA SER A 589 4.57 -58.47 3.56
C SER A 589 4.25 -57.12 2.88
N THR A 590 5.22 -56.58 2.14
CA THR A 590 5.05 -55.42 1.25
C THR A 590 4.30 -55.84 -0.01
N SER A 591 3.15 -55.24 -0.28
CA SER A 591 2.50 -55.24 -1.59
C SER A 591 3.05 -54.08 -2.44
N PRO A 592 3.41 -54.29 -3.72
CA PRO A 592 3.93 -53.22 -4.56
C PRO A 592 2.81 -52.27 -5.03
N SER A 593 3.13 -50.98 -5.04
CA SER A 593 2.28 -49.89 -5.53
C SER A 593 2.00 -50.06 -7.04
N PRO A 594 0.81 -49.69 -7.55
CA PRO A 594 0.53 -49.78 -8.98
C PRO A 594 1.37 -48.78 -9.78
N SER A 595 2.09 -49.27 -10.80
CA SER A 595 2.91 -48.46 -11.71
C SER A 595 2.05 -47.45 -12.50
N PRO A 596 2.54 -46.22 -12.74
CA PRO A 596 1.82 -45.23 -13.52
C PRO A 596 1.60 -45.71 -14.97
N ARG A 597 0.44 -45.43 -15.56
CA ARG A 597 0.19 -45.70 -16.98
C ARG A 597 0.97 -44.71 -17.83
N ILE A 598 1.87 -45.19 -18.67
CA ILE A 598 2.70 -44.34 -19.53
C ILE A 598 2.24 -44.49 -20.98
N GLY A 599 1.84 -43.38 -21.60
CA GLY A 599 1.55 -43.33 -23.03
C GLY A 599 2.78 -42.92 -23.84
N VAL A 600 2.93 -43.48 -25.03
CA VAL A 600 4.05 -43.17 -25.93
C VAL A 600 3.50 -42.81 -27.29
N LYS A 601 3.96 -41.70 -27.87
CA LYS A 601 3.58 -41.27 -29.23
C LYS A 601 4.78 -40.77 -30.01
N GLU A 602 4.90 -41.23 -31.24
CA GLU A 602 5.86 -40.68 -32.21
C GLU A 602 5.20 -39.51 -32.96
N VAL A 603 5.92 -38.40 -33.13
CA VAL A 603 5.37 -37.15 -33.71
C VAL A 603 6.34 -36.59 -34.75
N LYS A 604 5.82 -36.18 -35.92
CA LYS A 604 6.58 -35.42 -36.92
C LYS A 604 6.70 -33.96 -36.50
N THR A 605 7.81 -33.57 -35.87
CA THR A 605 8.07 -32.18 -35.49
C THR A 605 9.56 -31.87 -35.40
N ASP A 606 9.92 -30.66 -35.81
CA ASP A 606 11.24 -30.03 -35.68
C ASP A 606 11.37 -29.16 -34.42
N LYS A 607 10.34 -29.08 -33.58
CA LYS A 607 10.30 -28.18 -32.41
C LYS A 607 10.95 -28.75 -31.15
N PHE A 608 11.06 -30.06 -31.07
CA PHE A 608 11.65 -30.78 -29.93
C PHE A 608 12.11 -32.17 -30.35
N MET A 609 13.11 -32.73 -29.67
CA MET A 609 13.53 -34.12 -29.89
C MET A 609 12.69 -35.11 -29.07
N TRP A 610 12.34 -34.74 -27.83
CA TRP A 610 11.37 -35.45 -27.01
C TRP A 610 10.52 -34.46 -26.20
N LYS A 611 9.40 -34.94 -25.65
CA LYS A 611 8.56 -34.17 -24.74
C LYS A 611 7.86 -35.09 -23.75
N VAL A 612 8.10 -34.88 -22.47
CA VAL A 612 7.43 -35.64 -21.39
C VAL A 612 6.29 -34.80 -20.82
N THR A 613 5.06 -35.29 -20.92
CA THR A 613 3.85 -34.59 -20.46
C THR A 613 3.19 -35.42 -19.35
N LYS A 614 2.87 -34.81 -18.20
CA LYS A 614 2.15 -35.51 -17.12
C LYS A 614 0.65 -35.17 -17.20
N GLY A 615 -0.18 -36.19 -17.40
CA GLY A 615 -1.64 -36.10 -17.47
C GLY A 615 -2.31 -36.02 -16.10
N LEU A 616 -3.58 -35.59 -16.10
CA LEU A 616 -4.40 -35.28 -14.92
C LEU A 616 -4.62 -36.45 -13.92
N THR A 617 -4.36 -37.69 -14.31
CA THR A 617 -4.53 -38.90 -13.48
C THR A 617 -3.20 -39.51 -13.02
N GLY A 618 -2.08 -38.81 -13.25
CA GLY A 618 -0.73 -39.34 -12.98
C GLY A 618 -0.17 -40.20 -14.13
N SER A 619 -0.83 -40.23 -15.28
CA SER A 619 -0.28 -40.82 -16.50
C SER A 619 0.87 -39.96 -17.05
N VAL A 620 1.94 -40.58 -17.54
CA VAL A 620 3.06 -39.87 -18.15
C VAL A 620 3.07 -40.17 -19.63
N ASP A 621 2.96 -39.16 -20.48
CA ASP A 621 3.02 -39.30 -21.93
C ASP A 621 4.41 -38.87 -22.44
N ILE A 622 5.11 -39.76 -23.13
CA ILE A 622 6.37 -39.46 -23.82
C ILE A 622 6.07 -39.28 -25.30
N GLN A 623 6.37 -38.10 -25.83
CA GLN A 623 6.38 -37.83 -27.27
C GLN A 623 7.82 -37.81 -27.77
N VAL A 624 8.12 -38.51 -28.85
CA VAL A 624 9.46 -38.54 -29.47
C VAL A 624 9.34 -38.08 -30.91
N SER A 625 10.26 -37.21 -31.33
CA SER A 625 10.35 -36.76 -32.72
C SER A 625 10.96 -37.84 -33.61
N GLU A 626 10.44 -37.97 -34.83
CA GLU A 626 11.01 -38.83 -35.88
C GLU A 626 12.42 -38.41 -36.31
N LEU A 627 12.86 -37.19 -35.96
CA LEU A 627 14.20 -36.69 -36.25
C LEU A 627 15.30 -37.35 -35.40
N ASN A 628 14.95 -38.15 -34.38
CA ASN A 628 15.90 -38.96 -33.61
C ASN A 628 15.55 -40.47 -33.70
N PRO A 629 16.07 -41.19 -34.71
CA PRO A 629 15.72 -42.60 -34.93
C PRO A 629 16.20 -43.51 -33.80
N SER A 630 17.30 -43.17 -33.11
CA SER A 630 17.84 -43.94 -31.99
C SER A 630 16.93 -43.88 -30.76
N LEU A 631 16.43 -42.69 -30.42
CA LEU A 631 15.51 -42.52 -29.30
C LEU A 631 14.13 -43.14 -29.58
N SER A 632 13.63 -43.02 -30.82
CA SER A 632 12.40 -43.69 -31.24
C SER A 632 12.53 -45.22 -31.16
N ALA A 633 13.66 -45.79 -31.61
CA ALA A 633 13.93 -47.23 -31.52
C ALA A 633 13.99 -47.73 -30.06
N LEU A 634 14.67 -46.99 -29.18
CA LEU A 634 14.76 -47.31 -27.75
C LEU A 634 13.36 -47.32 -27.10
N VAL A 635 12.55 -46.29 -27.39
CA VAL A 635 11.20 -46.16 -26.83
C VAL A 635 10.27 -47.26 -27.33
N LYS A 636 10.41 -47.70 -28.59
CA LYS A 636 9.69 -48.87 -29.14
C LYS A 636 10.07 -50.18 -28.44
N GLN A 637 11.35 -50.38 -28.13
CA GLN A 637 11.81 -51.58 -27.41
C GLN A 637 11.32 -51.60 -25.95
N LEU A 638 11.25 -50.44 -25.31
CA LEU A 638 10.82 -50.33 -23.91
C LEU A 638 9.30 -50.28 -23.75
N GLN A 639 8.53 -50.26 -24.83
CA GLN A 639 7.06 -50.14 -24.79
C GLN A 639 6.37 -51.27 -24.00
N SER A 640 7.00 -52.45 -23.92
CA SER A 640 6.50 -53.60 -23.16
C SER A 640 6.84 -53.57 -21.66
N ASP A 641 7.67 -52.63 -21.19
CA ASP A 641 8.09 -52.50 -19.78
C ASP A 641 7.70 -51.13 -19.20
N PRO A 642 6.61 -51.06 -18.43
CA PRO A 642 6.15 -49.83 -17.80
C PRO A 642 7.13 -49.22 -16.78
N GLN A 643 7.96 -50.04 -16.10
CA GLN A 643 8.95 -49.50 -15.16
C GLN A 643 10.14 -48.89 -15.91
N ALA A 644 10.60 -49.54 -16.98
CA ALA A 644 11.66 -48.98 -17.81
C ALA A 644 11.23 -47.65 -18.47
N LEU A 645 9.98 -47.55 -18.94
CA LEU A 645 9.42 -46.29 -19.44
C LEU A 645 9.33 -45.20 -18.35
N ALA A 646 9.04 -45.56 -17.10
CA ALA A 646 9.01 -44.60 -15.99
C ALA A 646 10.40 -44.04 -15.70
N HIS A 647 11.42 -44.91 -15.71
CA HIS A 647 12.82 -44.51 -15.56
C HIS A 647 13.29 -43.65 -16.74
N LEU A 648 12.90 -44.00 -17.97
CA LEU A 648 13.21 -43.21 -19.15
C LEU A 648 12.56 -41.82 -19.09
N ALA A 649 11.28 -41.73 -18.73
CA ALA A 649 10.59 -40.45 -18.57
C ALA A 649 11.25 -39.56 -17.50
N ALA A 650 11.67 -40.15 -16.38
CA ALA A 650 12.40 -39.43 -15.34
C ALA A 650 13.78 -38.97 -15.81
N PHE A 651 14.48 -39.78 -16.60
CA PHE A 651 15.77 -39.43 -17.17
C PHE A 651 15.65 -38.30 -18.21
N LEU A 652 14.71 -38.40 -19.14
CA LEU A 652 14.42 -37.36 -20.14
C LEU A 652 14.01 -36.04 -19.46
N GLY A 653 13.22 -36.10 -18.39
CA GLY A 653 12.89 -34.91 -17.59
C GLY A 653 14.11 -34.22 -16.97
N LYS A 654 15.11 -34.98 -16.50
CA LYS A 654 16.37 -34.41 -16.01
C LYS A 654 17.21 -33.78 -17.13
N LEU A 655 17.16 -34.32 -18.34
CA LEU A 655 17.83 -33.73 -19.50
C LEU A 655 17.17 -32.41 -19.94
N ASP A 656 15.85 -32.30 -19.80
CA ASP A 656 15.11 -31.05 -20.05
C ASP A 656 15.50 -29.97 -19.03
N GLU A 657 15.62 -30.33 -17.74
CA GLU A 657 16.11 -29.41 -16.69
C GLU A 657 17.54 -28.90 -16.95
N ALA A 658 18.36 -29.70 -17.63
CA ALA A 658 19.74 -29.34 -18.00
C ALA A 658 19.86 -28.66 -19.39
N GLU A 659 18.74 -28.29 -20.02
CA GLU A 659 18.67 -27.66 -21.35
C GLU A 659 19.35 -28.44 -22.49
N VAL A 660 19.58 -29.75 -22.33
CA VAL A 660 20.36 -30.59 -23.28
C VAL A 660 19.70 -30.63 -24.66
N GLN A 661 18.37 -30.60 -24.71
CA GLN A 661 17.64 -30.60 -25.97
C GLN A 661 17.94 -29.38 -26.84
N LYS A 662 18.17 -28.21 -26.22
CA LYS A 662 18.50 -26.97 -26.94
C LYS A 662 19.88 -27.07 -27.61
N GLN A 663 20.84 -27.71 -26.93
CA GLN A 663 22.18 -27.95 -27.46
C GLN A 663 22.18 -28.95 -28.62
N LEU A 664 21.43 -30.05 -28.49
CA LEU A 664 21.30 -31.07 -29.55
C LEU A 664 20.58 -30.52 -30.79
N MET A 665 19.63 -29.61 -30.62
CA MET A 665 18.93 -28.98 -31.74
C MET A 665 19.77 -27.87 -32.41
N SER A 666 20.64 -27.17 -31.68
CA SER A 666 21.54 -26.15 -32.25
C SER A 666 22.73 -26.70 -33.04
N GLY A 667 23.06 -27.99 -32.89
CA GLY A 667 24.14 -28.65 -33.65
C GLY A 667 23.73 -29.15 -35.04
N SER A 668 22.48 -28.91 -35.47
CA SER A 668 21.96 -29.36 -36.77
C SER A 668 22.11 -28.33 -37.88
N ASP A 669 22.57 -27.11 -37.57
CA ASP A 669 22.76 -25.98 -38.50
C ASP A 669 24.25 -25.73 -38.86
N SER A 670 25.10 -26.75 -38.74
CA SER A 670 26.52 -26.69 -39.13
C SER A 670 26.90 -27.71 -40.19
#